data_AF-A0A4Q7L3K8-F1
#
_entry.id   AF-A0A4Q7L3K8-F1
#
_cell.length_a   1.000
_cell.length_b   1.000
_cell.length_c   1.000
_cell.angle_alpha   90.00
_cell.angle_beta   90.00
_cell.angle_gamma   90.00
#
_symmetry.space_group_name_H-M   'P 1'
#
loop_
_entity.id
_entity.type
_entity.pdbx_description
1 polymer ?
#
loop_
_entity_poly.entity_id
_entity_poly.type
_entity_poly.pdbx_seq_one_letter_code
_entity_poly.pdbx_strand_id
1 'polypeptide(L)'
;MTGEQDPHAALRGLRLTEDSKYRKGFTHDWVRLPPNEADRRSAEAPETYRLYANTSCDLTMRGGTTSGVIYPLAVCALAERYVFRSVGGASAGAIAASVTAAAEFGRFVEEPENLPEGAVRPGFSGLASVVEWLSADGDGSRWRLAQLFQPSAAQSRAYRVVTASMQDKAATGRGKLASIVAALLAAVTPLANVALLVLFLAWLVGPLVQQRFLMPTGVWDSLDAGLRIGLGAAVIAFAVVATVWTLRISARLLPRATAALCFPLVGALAGMFWWSGGDGHEASAYAWVVSAAAGALWWLAFTFLAVAVYAAVYGKATWPMLADGRRFRFGLIPGAEPYQATWVDRLAGMATSTGVPPLSIWLADVIDDLAGLPRDENGRHTRALTFGDLWCGPTPQEGAVALDGDCPSGERVINLALMTTDLSGGRPYRLPFLTADGEDEQWQLCRECLRNLVPDRIIDQMIGASTGGTTAFTCPTHPDQTLHRLPQPWEMPVLLATRMSLALPGLICAVPLCRNGKVHWFSDGGITSNFPIHFFDTLLPRWPTFGLNLQPYPPDGPRLDVLLPKQDATPSAHPWDDVGGGMGGFVGAILNTFLGWRDTMQAALPGFRGRIANVRQKPGEGGTNLFMTPDTIARLALRGHEAGTQLRERFTSIGADGEADTFTQTDRYRWIRMRIAMREYGQLARQADARAPLYRHLAENYQVPEELSDWFRSAPGAWPAGDPHAAEIIGVFDGLGDMATTTLSENFDGTSPIDPVLRLTAPE
;
A
#
# COMPACT_ATOMS: atom_id res chain seq x y z
N MET A 1 -4.18 -20.23 -18.76
CA MET A 1 -5.42 -20.97 -19.02
C MET A 1 -6.25 -20.18 -20.04
N THR A 2 -6.29 -20.63 -21.29
CA THR A 2 -7.14 -20.06 -22.36
C THR A 2 -8.34 -20.97 -22.53
N GLY A 3 -9.44 -20.61 -21.89
CA GLY A 3 -10.71 -21.33 -21.90
C GLY A 3 -11.59 -20.74 -20.81
N GLU A 4 -12.80 -20.36 -21.19
CA GLU A 4 -13.84 -19.66 -20.44
C GLU A 4 -14.38 -20.56 -19.29
N GLN A 5 -13.52 -20.99 -18.38
CA GLN A 5 -13.92 -21.71 -17.17
C GLN A 5 -14.52 -20.72 -16.17
N ASP A 6 -15.69 -21.07 -15.65
CA ASP A 6 -16.32 -20.35 -14.53
C ASP A 6 -15.31 -20.27 -13.37
N PRO A 7 -14.83 -19.05 -13.00
CA PRO A 7 -13.83 -18.90 -11.97
C PRO A 7 -14.34 -19.35 -10.60
N HIS A 8 -15.65 -19.31 -10.36
CA HIS A 8 -16.24 -19.79 -9.11
C HIS A 8 -16.26 -21.32 -9.04
N ALA A 9 -16.53 -22.00 -10.16
CA ALA A 9 -16.38 -23.45 -10.24
C ALA A 9 -14.93 -23.89 -10.05
N ALA A 10 -13.98 -23.17 -10.63
CA ALA A 10 -12.55 -23.43 -10.44
C ALA A 10 -12.13 -23.26 -8.97
N LEU A 11 -12.57 -22.19 -8.29
CA LEU A 11 -12.33 -21.98 -6.86
C LEU A 11 -12.89 -23.11 -6.00
N ARG A 12 -14.17 -23.48 -6.20
CA ARG A 12 -14.79 -24.61 -5.48
C ARG A 12 -14.05 -25.93 -5.74
N GLY A 13 -13.56 -26.13 -6.97
CA GLY A 13 -12.78 -27.31 -7.35
C GLY A 13 -11.48 -27.47 -6.57
N LEU A 14 -10.89 -26.37 -6.08
CA LEU A 14 -9.67 -26.41 -5.26
C LEU A 14 -9.93 -26.89 -3.83
N ARG A 15 -11.17 -26.91 -3.34
CA ARG A 15 -11.54 -27.37 -1.98
C ARG A 15 -10.66 -26.80 -0.87
N LEU A 16 -10.37 -25.49 -0.93
CA LEU A 16 -9.47 -24.81 0.01
C LEU A 16 -10.09 -24.61 1.40
N THR A 17 -11.37 -24.89 1.57
CA THR A 17 -12.06 -24.85 2.87
C THR A 17 -11.92 -26.16 3.66
N GLU A 18 -11.27 -27.19 3.10
CA GLU A 18 -10.99 -28.45 3.81
C GLU A 18 -9.78 -28.31 4.74
N ASP A 19 -10.02 -28.17 6.06
CA ASP A 19 -8.99 -28.06 7.11
C ASP A 19 -7.86 -29.09 7.02
N SER A 20 -8.20 -30.32 6.60
CA SER A 20 -7.25 -31.42 6.51
C SER A 20 -6.05 -31.11 5.60
N LYS A 21 -6.21 -30.22 4.61
CA LYS A 21 -5.14 -29.79 3.69
C LYS A 21 -4.01 -29.06 4.39
N TYR A 22 -4.32 -28.31 5.45
CA TYR A 22 -3.37 -27.45 6.15
C TYR A 22 -2.77 -28.10 7.40
N ARG A 23 -3.33 -29.23 7.83
CA ARG A 23 -2.89 -29.98 9.02
C ARG A 23 -2.10 -31.25 8.65
N LYS A 24 -2.34 -31.82 7.46
CA LYS A 24 -1.72 -33.08 7.05
C LYS A 24 -0.20 -32.95 6.93
N GLY A 25 0.52 -33.87 7.60
CA GLY A 25 1.98 -33.91 7.56
C GLY A 25 2.67 -33.04 8.62
N PHE A 26 1.89 -32.35 9.48
CA PHE A 26 2.40 -31.57 10.58
C PHE A 26 1.95 -32.17 11.92
N THR A 27 2.89 -32.29 12.85
CA THR A 27 2.59 -32.58 14.26
C THR A 27 2.66 -31.28 15.06
N HIS A 28 1.79 -31.17 16.05
CA HIS A 28 1.58 -29.97 16.85
C HIS A 28 2.88 -29.44 17.50
N ASP A 29 3.74 -30.35 17.96
CA ASP A 29 4.95 -30.00 18.72
C ASP A 29 6.06 -29.39 17.84
N TRP A 30 6.15 -29.78 16.57
CA TRP A 30 7.22 -29.33 15.65
C TRP A 30 6.91 -27.99 14.99
N VAL A 31 5.62 -27.70 14.76
CA VAL A 31 5.16 -26.41 14.22
C VAL A 31 5.37 -25.28 15.24
N ARG A 32 5.52 -25.59 16.53
CA ARG A 32 5.53 -24.61 17.62
C ARG A 32 6.91 -24.28 18.18
N LEU A 33 7.97 -24.93 17.70
CA LEU A 33 9.32 -24.64 18.16
C LEU A 33 9.80 -23.28 17.63
N PRO A 34 10.34 -22.40 18.49
CA PRO A 34 11.07 -21.23 18.04
C PRO A 34 12.29 -21.62 17.19
N PRO A 35 12.64 -20.82 16.16
CA PRO A 35 13.79 -21.08 15.30
C PRO A 35 15.12 -21.34 16.01
N ASN A 36 15.48 -20.55 17.02
CA ASN A 36 16.74 -20.71 17.76
C ASN A 36 16.75 -21.96 18.64
N GLU A 37 15.60 -22.37 19.14
CA GLU A 37 15.47 -23.64 19.86
C GLU A 37 15.70 -24.82 18.91
N ALA A 38 15.18 -24.75 17.68
CA ALA A 38 15.47 -25.75 16.66
C ALA A 38 16.97 -25.82 16.32
N ASP A 39 17.65 -24.67 16.23
CA ASP A 39 19.10 -24.61 15.98
C ASP A 39 19.90 -25.25 17.13
N ARG A 40 19.52 -24.98 18.39
CA ARG A 40 20.14 -25.59 19.58
C ARG A 40 20.04 -27.12 19.58
N ARG A 41 18.92 -27.66 19.08
CA ARG A 41 18.68 -29.11 18.98
C ARG A 41 19.20 -29.75 17.69
N SER A 42 19.83 -28.98 16.80
CA SER A 42 20.24 -29.46 15.47
C SER A 42 21.24 -30.63 15.51
N ALA A 43 22.14 -30.64 16.50
CA ALA A 43 23.14 -31.71 16.68
C ALA A 43 22.53 -33.00 17.27
N GLU A 44 21.48 -32.87 18.09
CA GLU A 44 20.83 -34.00 18.77
C GLU A 44 19.91 -34.77 17.81
N ALA A 45 19.23 -34.08 16.91
CA ALA A 45 18.25 -34.66 15.99
C ALA A 45 18.36 -34.07 14.56
N PRO A 46 19.44 -34.40 13.81
CA PRO A 46 19.75 -33.76 12.52
C PRO A 46 18.68 -33.99 11.44
N GLU A 47 18.10 -35.18 11.37
CA GLU A 47 17.03 -35.47 10.39
C GLU A 47 15.76 -34.69 10.69
N THR A 48 15.43 -34.51 11.97
CA THR A 48 14.24 -33.74 12.34
C THR A 48 14.45 -32.24 12.22
N TYR A 49 15.66 -31.75 12.45
CA TYR A 49 16.04 -30.38 12.12
C TYR A 49 15.93 -30.11 10.61
N ARG A 50 16.39 -31.05 9.76
CA ARG A 50 16.21 -30.95 8.30
C ARG A 50 14.74 -30.92 7.90
N LEU A 51 13.91 -31.78 8.50
CA LEU A 51 12.47 -31.77 8.25
C LEU A 51 11.86 -30.41 8.63
N TYR A 52 12.17 -29.92 9.84
CA TYR A 52 11.73 -28.60 10.32
C TYR A 52 12.12 -27.48 9.35
N ALA A 53 13.36 -27.47 8.88
CA ALA A 53 13.87 -26.48 7.95
C ALA A 53 13.25 -26.60 6.55
N ASN A 54 12.93 -27.80 6.09
CA ASN A 54 12.35 -28.06 4.77
C ASN A 54 10.82 -27.86 4.72
N THR A 55 10.15 -27.80 5.87
CA THR A 55 8.71 -27.50 5.99
C THR A 55 8.44 -26.13 6.58
N SER A 56 9.46 -25.27 6.72
CA SER A 56 9.31 -23.88 7.16
C SER A 56 9.55 -22.94 5.98
N CYS A 57 8.92 -21.77 6.00
CA CYS A 57 9.25 -20.68 5.10
C CYS A 57 8.98 -19.32 5.75
N ASP A 58 9.57 -18.27 5.19
CA ASP A 58 9.15 -16.90 5.45
C ASP A 58 8.38 -16.37 4.24
N LEU A 59 7.53 -15.38 4.45
CA LEU A 59 6.71 -14.79 3.39
C LEU A 59 6.68 -13.27 3.48
N THR A 60 6.99 -12.62 2.36
CA THR A 60 6.85 -11.18 2.20
C THR A 60 5.92 -10.85 1.03
N MET A 61 5.11 -9.83 1.24
CA MET A 61 4.03 -9.47 0.33
C MET A 61 4.09 -7.98 0.01
N ARG A 62 4.11 -7.65 -1.28
CA ARG A 62 4.22 -6.26 -1.71
C ARG A 62 2.94 -5.48 -1.41
N GLY A 63 3.11 -4.24 -0.99
CA GLY A 63 2.03 -3.26 -0.93
C GLY A 63 1.43 -2.96 -2.31
N GLY A 64 0.22 -2.44 -2.31
CA GLY A 64 -0.52 -2.14 -3.53
C GLY A 64 -2.00 -2.27 -3.28
N THR A 65 -2.80 -1.35 -3.77
CA THR A 65 -4.22 -1.26 -3.42
C THR A 65 -5.08 -2.49 -3.80
N THR A 66 -4.53 -3.46 -4.56
CA THR A 66 -5.21 -4.72 -4.93
C THR A 66 -4.52 -6.02 -4.57
N SER A 67 -3.51 -5.98 -3.70
CA SER A 67 -2.92 -7.21 -3.18
C SER A 67 -3.86 -8.01 -2.26
N GLY A 68 -4.81 -7.34 -1.60
CA GLY A 68 -5.66 -7.95 -0.57
C GLY A 68 -6.50 -9.15 -1.05
N VAL A 69 -6.82 -9.25 -2.35
CA VAL A 69 -7.60 -10.36 -2.92
C VAL A 69 -6.75 -11.45 -3.57
N ILE A 70 -5.49 -11.18 -3.88
CA ILE A 70 -4.59 -12.12 -4.57
C ILE A 70 -3.88 -13.01 -3.54
N TYR A 71 -3.35 -12.40 -2.48
CA TYR A 71 -2.47 -13.08 -1.54
C TYR A 71 -3.10 -14.19 -0.70
N PRO A 72 -4.38 -14.12 -0.27
CA PRO A 72 -4.95 -15.17 0.58
C PRO A 72 -4.85 -16.57 0.00
N LEU A 73 -5.12 -16.77 -1.29
CA LEU A 73 -5.04 -18.11 -1.88
C LEU A 73 -3.60 -18.53 -2.23
N ALA A 74 -2.70 -17.58 -2.46
CA ALA A 74 -1.27 -17.86 -2.57
C ALA A 74 -0.72 -18.41 -1.24
N VAL A 75 -1.14 -17.78 -0.13
CA VAL A 75 -0.84 -18.21 1.23
C VAL A 75 -1.41 -19.61 1.49
N CYS A 76 -2.67 -19.86 1.12
CA CYS A 76 -3.29 -21.18 1.26
C CYS A 76 -2.48 -22.26 0.51
N ALA A 77 -2.09 -22.02 -0.75
CA ALA A 77 -1.32 -22.98 -1.52
C ALA A 77 0.06 -23.31 -0.89
N LEU A 78 0.73 -22.31 -0.30
CA LEU A 78 1.98 -22.49 0.43
C LEU A 78 1.76 -23.22 1.78
N ALA A 79 0.66 -22.91 2.49
CA ALA A 79 0.33 -23.48 3.79
C ALA A 79 0.09 -25.00 3.77
N GLU A 80 -0.26 -25.56 2.60
CA GLU A 80 -0.37 -27.02 2.40
C GLU A 80 0.96 -27.76 2.63
N ARG A 81 2.11 -27.06 2.56
CA ARG A 81 3.44 -27.67 2.72
C ARG A 81 4.37 -26.95 3.69
N TYR A 82 4.14 -25.66 3.95
CA TYR A 82 4.99 -24.86 4.80
C TYR A 82 4.27 -24.35 6.05
N VAL A 83 5.05 -24.20 7.12
CA VAL A 83 4.76 -23.39 8.31
C VAL A 83 5.37 -22.01 8.10
N PHE A 84 4.58 -20.96 8.25
CA PHE A 84 5.09 -19.60 8.18
C PHE A 84 5.79 -19.21 9.49
N ARG A 85 7.10 -18.93 9.41
CA ARG A 85 7.91 -18.54 10.57
C ARG A 85 7.99 -17.03 10.71
N SER A 86 8.24 -16.34 9.61
CA SER A 86 8.16 -14.88 9.54
C SER A 86 7.27 -14.43 8.41
N VAL A 87 6.40 -13.47 8.68
CA VAL A 87 5.49 -12.91 7.69
C VAL A 87 5.57 -11.39 7.73
N GLY A 88 5.63 -10.75 6.56
CA GLY A 88 5.78 -9.31 6.50
C GLY A 88 5.21 -8.65 5.26
N GLY A 89 4.95 -7.36 5.39
CA GLY A 89 4.36 -6.58 4.32
C GLY A 89 4.17 -5.11 4.68
N ALA A 90 3.76 -4.34 3.67
CA ALA A 90 3.41 -2.94 3.77
C ALA A 90 2.06 -2.69 3.08
N SER A 91 1.29 -1.70 3.51
CA SER A 91 -0.02 -1.37 2.90
C SER A 91 -0.98 -2.56 2.91
N ALA A 92 -1.65 -2.87 1.81
CA ALA A 92 -2.46 -4.08 1.68
C ALA A 92 -1.65 -5.39 1.79
N GLY A 93 -0.32 -5.37 1.57
CA GLY A 93 0.55 -6.49 1.92
C GLY A 93 0.62 -6.73 3.42
N ALA A 94 0.45 -5.68 4.25
CA ALA A 94 0.37 -5.81 5.70
C ALA A 94 -0.95 -6.44 6.15
N ILE A 95 -2.06 -6.18 5.45
CA ILE A 95 -3.33 -6.91 5.67
C ILE A 95 -3.08 -8.39 5.49
N ALA A 96 -2.55 -8.77 4.32
CA ALA A 96 -2.26 -10.16 4.00
C ALA A 96 -1.29 -10.80 5.01
N ALA A 97 -0.23 -10.08 5.41
CA ALA A 97 0.72 -10.58 6.41
C ALA A 97 0.07 -10.83 7.78
N SER A 98 -0.82 -9.93 8.20
CA SER A 98 -1.52 -10.01 9.48
C SER A 98 -2.51 -11.18 9.50
N VAL A 99 -3.31 -11.35 8.45
CA VAL A 99 -4.25 -12.48 8.35
C VAL A 99 -3.53 -13.82 8.15
N THR A 100 -2.37 -13.85 7.48
CA THR A 100 -1.54 -15.06 7.39
C THR A 100 -0.98 -15.45 8.75
N ALA A 101 -0.45 -14.48 9.52
CA ALA A 101 0.07 -14.76 10.86
C ALA A 101 -1.05 -15.23 11.81
N ALA A 102 -2.23 -14.63 11.73
CA ALA A 102 -3.41 -15.06 12.48
C ALA A 102 -3.88 -16.46 12.07
N ALA A 103 -3.95 -16.76 10.78
CA ALA A 103 -4.31 -18.10 10.28
C ALA A 103 -3.26 -19.17 10.65
N GLU A 104 -1.97 -18.82 10.68
CA GLU A 104 -0.93 -19.73 11.18
C GLU A 104 -1.10 -20.01 12.68
N PHE A 105 -1.38 -18.98 13.48
CA PHE A 105 -1.70 -19.13 14.90
C PHE A 105 -2.93 -20.01 15.13
N GLY A 106 -3.99 -19.81 14.34
CA GLY A 106 -5.22 -20.59 14.41
C GLY A 106 -5.19 -21.95 13.69
N ARG A 107 -4.07 -22.36 13.08
CA ARG A 107 -3.98 -23.56 12.20
C ARG A 107 -4.55 -24.82 12.83
N PHE A 108 -4.32 -25.02 14.13
CA PHE A 108 -4.74 -26.22 14.88
C PHE A 108 -5.87 -25.97 15.88
N VAL A 109 -6.49 -24.78 15.87
CA VAL A 109 -7.64 -24.50 16.73
C VAL A 109 -8.83 -25.32 16.24
N GLU A 110 -9.53 -25.97 17.16
CA GLU A 110 -10.73 -26.73 16.82
C GLU A 110 -11.84 -25.79 16.32
N GLU A 111 -12.57 -26.24 15.30
CA GLU A 111 -13.64 -25.43 14.73
C GLU A 111 -14.79 -25.33 15.74
N PRO A 112 -15.27 -24.10 16.06
CA PRO A 112 -16.43 -23.95 16.94
C PRO A 112 -17.69 -24.56 16.31
N GLU A 113 -18.48 -25.30 17.11
CA GLU A 113 -19.69 -25.99 16.63
C GLU A 113 -20.73 -25.05 16.00
N ASN A 114 -20.80 -23.80 16.49
CA ASN A 114 -21.69 -22.77 15.98
C ASN A 114 -20.88 -21.50 15.65
N LEU A 115 -20.82 -21.15 14.37
CA LEU A 115 -20.24 -19.89 13.89
C LEU A 115 -21.35 -18.83 13.73
N PRO A 116 -21.20 -17.64 14.36
CA PRO A 116 -22.10 -16.52 14.11
C PRO A 116 -22.15 -16.16 12.61
N GLU A 117 -23.29 -15.64 12.16
CA GLU A 117 -23.44 -15.21 10.78
C GLU A 117 -22.42 -14.11 10.45
N GLY A 118 -21.58 -14.35 9.42
CA GLY A 118 -20.52 -13.44 9.00
C GLY A 118 -19.16 -13.64 9.68
N ALA A 119 -19.05 -14.53 10.67
CA ALA A 119 -17.77 -14.93 11.26
C ALA A 119 -16.97 -15.85 10.32
N VAL A 120 -15.66 -15.84 10.48
CA VAL A 120 -14.71 -16.65 9.71
C VAL A 120 -14.23 -17.84 10.54
N ARG A 121 -13.98 -18.99 9.89
CA ARG A 121 -13.40 -20.15 10.58
C ARG A 121 -11.95 -19.86 11.02
N PRO A 122 -11.44 -20.49 12.09
CA PRO A 122 -10.02 -20.40 12.41
C PRO A 122 -9.12 -20.99 11.32
N GLY A 123 -7.90 -20.48 11.21
CA GLY A 123 -6.87 -21.05 10.32
C GLY A 123 -7.02 -20.73 8.83
N PHE A 124 -6.30 -21.48 7.99
CA PHE A 124 -6.21 -21.22 6.55
C PHE A 124 -7.50 -21.54 5.76
N SER A 125 -8.33 -22.44 6.24
CA SER A 125 -9.65 -22.70 5.65
C SER A 125 -10.56 -21.48 5.77
N GLY A 126 -10.54 -20.82 6.93
CA GLY A 126 -11.19 -19.52 7.12
C GLY A 126 -10.64 -18.45 6.20
N LEU A 127 -9.32 -18.39 6.03
CA LEU A 127 -8.68 -17.46 5.09
C LEU A 127 -9.17 -17.67 3.65
N ALA A 128 -9.37 -18.92 3.24
CA ALA A 128 -9.98 -19.25 1.95
C ALA A 128 -11.45 -18.81 1.88
N SER A 129 -12.24 -19.01 2.94
CA SER A 129 -13.63 -18.56 3.03
C SER A 129 -13.79 -17.03 2.94
N VAL A 130 -12.80 -16.25 3.39
CA VAL A 130 -12.80 -14.78 3.21
C VAL A 130 -12.81 -14.41 1.72
N VAL A 131 -12.08 -15.14 0.88
CA VAL A 131 -12.07 -14.93 -0.58
C VAL A 131 -13.40 -15.33 -1.21
N GLU A 132 -13.99 -16.45 -0.76
CA GLU A 132 -15.34 -16.85 -1.19
C GLU A 132 -16.37 -15.78 -0.81
N TRP A 133 -16.26 -15.19 0.38
CA TRP A 133 -17.11 -14.07 0.80
C TRP A 133 -16.89 -12.83 -0.07
N LEU A 134 -15.65 -12.46 -0.39
CA LEU A 134 -15.36 -11.32 -1.27
C LEU A 134 -15.83 -11.53 -2.71
N SER A 135 -15.85 -12.78 -3.18
CA SER A 135 -16.24 -13.17 -4.54
C SER A 135 -17.66 -13.74 -4.64
N ALA A 136 -18.50 -13.63 -3.61
CA ALA A 136 -19.86 -14.13 -3.68
C ALA A 136 -20.74 -13.28 -4.61
N ASP A 137 -21.40 -13.92 -5.57
CA ASP A 137 -22.34 -13.27 -6.49
C ASP A 137 -23.76 -13.22 -5.92
N GLY A 138 -24.40 -12.05 -5.98
CA GLY A 138 -25.70 -11.76 -5.34
C GLY A 138 -26.05 -10.27 -5.33
N ASP A 139 -27.36 -9.97 -5.37
CA ASP A 139 -27.93 -8.62 -5.60
C ASP A 139 -27.51 -7.58 -4.52
N GLY A 140 -27.06 -8.05 -3.35
CA GLY A 140 -26.48 -7.25 -2.27
C GLY A 140 -24.99 -7.50 -1.97
N SER A 141 -24.35 -8.48 -2.60
CA SER A 141 -22.96 -8.90 -2.31
C SER A 141 -21.93 -8.44 -3.35
N ARG A 142 -22.39 -7.95 -4.52
CA ARG A 142 -21.54 -7.66 -5.68
C ARG A 142 -20.36 -6.70 -5.43
N TRP A 143 -20.45 -5.80 -4.45
CA TRP A 143 -19.43 -4.76 -4.18
C TRP A 143 -18.94 -4.75 -2.73
N ARG A 144 -18.85 -5.91 -2.07
CA ARG A 144 -18.41 -6.03 -0.67
C ARG A 144 -17.09 -5.30 -0.40
N LEU A 145 -16.11 -5.44 -1.30
CA LEU A 145 -14.82 -4.74 -1.18
C LEU A 145 -15.00 -3.22 -1.09
N ALA A 146 -15.79 -2.62 -1.98
CA ALA A 146 -16.04 -1.17 -1.96
C ALA A 146 -16.81 -0.72 -0.71
N GLN A 147 -17.66 -1.58 -0.13
CA GLN A 147 -18.42 -1.28 1.08
C GLN A 147 -17.56 -1.25 2.36
N LEU A 148 -16.38 -1.86 2.37
CA LEU A 148 -15.44 -1.75 3.49
C LEU A 148 -14.90 -0.32 3.63
N PHE A 149 -14.81 0.41 2.51
CA PHE A 149 -14.24 1.75 2.41
C PHE A 149 -15.32 2.81 2.66
N GLN A 150 -15.62 3.05 3.93
CA GLN A 150 -16.71 3.95 4.37
C GLN A 150 -16.16 5.34 4.72
N PRO A 151 -16.67 6.44 4.13
CA PRO A 151 -16.19 7.77 4.42
C PRO A 151 -16.74 8.31 5.74
N SER A 152 -16.06 9.29 6.33
CA SER A 152 -16.71 10.09 7.39
C SER A 152 -17.84 10.94 6.80
N ALA A 153 -18.87 11.25 7.60
CA ALA A 153 -20.00 12.05 7.14
C ALA A 153 -19.56 13.42 6.56
N ALA A 154 -18.55 14.03 7.16
CA ALA A 154 -17.97 15.30 6.72
C ALA A 154 -17.24 15.21 5.37
N GLN A 155 -16.69 14.04 5.02
CA GLN A 155 -15.88 13.83 3.82
C GLN A 155 -16.61 13.10 2.70
N SER A 156 -17.84 12.65 2.95
CA SER A 156 -18.72 11.99 1.98
C SER A 156 -18.75 12.68 0.61
N ARG A 157 -18.78 14.02 0.57
CA ARG A 157 -18.79 14.82 -0.67
C ARG A 157 -17.53 14.62 -1.52
N ALA A 158 -16.36 14.60 -0.92
CA ALA A 158 -15.11 14.35 -1.63
C ALA A 158 -14.98 12.88 -2.03
N TYR A 159 -15.44 11.98 -1.16
CA TYR A 159 -15.48 10.55 -1.44
C TYR A 159 -16.38 10.19 -2.63
N ARG A 160 -17.45 10.97 -2.90
CA ARG A 160 -18.27 10.84 -4.13
C ARG A 160 -17.41 10.98 -5.39
N VAL A 161 -16.52 11.96 -5.44
CA VAL A 161 -15.69 12.22 -6.62
C VAL A 161 -14.69 11.09 -6.82
N VAL A 162 -14.08 10.62 -5.73
CA VAL A 162 -13.19 9.45 -5.73
C VAL A 162 -13.92 8.21 -6.26
N THR A 163 -15.10 7.90 -5.70
CA THR A 163 -15.94 6.78 -6.12
C THR A 163 -16.40 6.89 -7.57
N ALA A 164 -16.82 8.09 -8.01
CA ALA A 164 -17.24 8.36 -9.38
C ALA A 164 -16.10 8.14 -10.39
N SER A 165 -14.85 8.43 -9.99
CA SER A 165 -13.67 8.22 -10.84
C SER A 165 -13.35 6.73 -11.07
N MET A 166 -13.79 5.86 -10.16
CA MET A 166 -13.63 4.41 -10.19
C MET A 166 -14.76 3.69 -10.95
N GLN A 167 -15.82 4.40 -11.34
CA GLN A 167 -16.93 3.78 -12.06
C GLN A 167 -16.50 3.37 -13.47
N ASP A 168 -16.84 2.13 -13.82
CA ASP A 168 -16.65 1.58 -15.15
C ASP A 168 -17.94 0.89 -15.63
N LYS A 169 -18.28 1.05 -16.91
CA LYS A 169 -19.54 0.55 -17.46
C LYS A 169 -19.58 -0.98 -17.47
N ALA A 170 -18.45 -1.65 -17.68
CA ALA A 170 -18.39 -3.11 -17.70
C ALA A 170 -18.49 -3.68 -16.29
N ALA A 171 -17.85 -3.05 -15.30
CA ALA A 171 -17.92 -3.51 -13.92
C ALA A 171 -19.26 -3.14 -13.25
N THR A 172 -19.56 -1.83 -13.18
CA THR A 172 -20.65 -1.26 -12.35
C THR A 172 -21.96 -1.05 -13.10
N GLY A 173 -21.97 -1.16 -14.42
CA GLY A 173 -23.11 -0.78 -15.27
C GLY A 173 -23.30 0.74 -15.41
N ARG A 174 -22.48 1.56 -14.74
CA ARG A 174 -22.57 3.03 -14.77
C ARG A 174 -21.49 3.65 -15.65
N GLY A 175 -21.85 4.71 -16.36
CA GLY A 175 -20.88 5.51 -17.11
C GLY A 175 -20.05 6.40 -16.19
N LYS A 176 -18.72 6.39 -16.36
CA LYS A 176 -17.78 7.23 -15.62
C LYS A 176 -18.14 8.72 -15.70
N LEU A 177 -18.39 9.24 -16.90
CA LEU A 177 -18.70 10.66 -17.11
C LEU A 177 -19.97 11.09 -16.36
N ALA A 178 -21.05 10.31 -16.47
CA ALA A 178 -22.32 10.60 -15.80
C ALA A 178 -22.17 10.59 -14.28
N SER A 179 -21.41 9.63 -13.74
CA SER A 179 -21.15 9.52 -12.30
C SER A 179 -20.32 10.70 -11.79
N ILE A 180 -19.32 11.15 -12.56
CA ILE A 180 -18.51 12.33 -12.24
C ILE A 180 -19.37 13.59 -12.24
N VAL A 181 -20.21 13.79 -13.25
CA VAL A 181 -21.12 14.95 -13.31
C VAL A 181 -22.08 14.94 -12.11
N ALA A 182 -22.67 13.79 -11.78
CA ALA A 182 -23.53 13.64 -10.61
C ALA A 182 -22.77 13.95 -9.30
N ALA A 183 -21.54 13.44 -9.15
CA ALA A 183 -20.69 13.69 -7.98
C ALA A 183 -20.32 15.17 -7.82
N LEU A 184 -19.97 15.84 -8.93
CA LEU A 184 -19.62 17.26 -8.96
C LEU A 184 -20.81 18.15 -8.59
N LEU A 185 -21.98 17.90 -9.18
CA LEU A 185 -23.23 18.59 -8.82
C LEU A 185 -23.61 18.33 -7.35
N ALA A 186 -23.38 17.13 -6.85
CA ALA A 186 -23.63 16.75 -5.47
C ALA A 186 -22.59 17.27 -4.46
N ALA A 187 -21.43 17.74 -4.93
CA ALA A 187 -20.35 18.20 -4.06
C ALA A 187 -20.56 19.64 -3.57
N VAL A 188 -21.39 20.41 -4.26
CA VAL A 188 -21.62 21.84 -4.02
C VAL A 188 -23.05 22.12 -3.57
N THR A 189 -23.32 23.35 -3.09
CA THR A 189 -24.66 23.71 -2.61
C THR A 189 -25.65 23.86 -3.78
N PRO A 190 -26.97 23.68 -3.56
CA PRO A 190 -27.98 23.88 -4.60
C PRO A 190 -27.90 25.28 -5.24
N LEU A 191 -27.61 26.32 -4.45
CA LEU A 191 -27.42 27.68 -4.95
C LEU A 191 -26.21 27.78 -5.89
N ALA A 192 -25.10 27.12 -5.56
CA ALA A 192 -23.93 27.06 -6.43
C ALA A 192 -24.25 26.30 -7.74
N ASN A 193 -25.05 25.23 -7.67
CA ASN A 193 -25.52 24.53 -8.88
C ASN A 193 -26.38 25.42 -9.77
N VAL A 194 -27.29 26.21 -9.19
CA VAL A 194 -28.09 27.19 -9.95
C VAL A 194 -27.18 28.23 -10.59
N ALA A 195 -26.19 28.76 -9.86
CA ALA A 195 -25.23 29.71 -10.41
C ALA A 195 -24.40 29.12 -11.57
N LEU A 196 -23.92 27.87 -11.42
CA LEU A 196 -23.21 27.16 -12.47
C LEU A 196 -24.10 26.87 -13.68
N LEU A 197 -25.38 26.55 -13.48
CA LEU A 197 -26.36 26.34 -14.54
C LEU A 197 -26.65 27.65 -15.30
N VAL A 198 -26.89 28.75 -14.58
CA VAL A 198 -27.10 30.08 -15.17
C VAL A 198 -25.86 30.48 -15.97
N LEU A 199 -24.67 30.24 -15.44
CA LEU A 199 -23.42 30.54 -16.13
C LEU A 199 -23.20 29.65 -17.35
N PHE A 200 -23.56 28.36 -17.29
CA PHE A 200 -23.53 27.47 -18.44
C PHE A 200 -24.50 27.93 -19.54
N LEU A 201 -25.72 28.31 -19.18
CA LEU A 201 -26.71 28.86 -20.12
C LEU A 201 -26.24 30.19 -20.72
N ALA A 202 -25.65 31.07 -19.90
CA ALA A 202 -25.06 32.33 -20.36
C ALA A 202 -23.86 32.09 -21.29
N TRP A 203 -23.03 31.09 -21.02
CA TRP A 203 -21.94 30.69 -21.90
C TRP A 203 -22.44 30.09 -23.22
N LEU A 204 -23.49 29.26 -23.17
CA LEU A 204 -24.06 28.57 -24.33
C LEU A 204 -24.82 29.52 -25.27
N VAL A 205 -25.62 30.43 -24.70
CA VAL A 205 -26.59 31.27 -25.44
C VAL A 205 -26.18 32.74 -25.47
N GLY A 206 -25.27 33.17 -24.59
CA GLY A 206 -24.82 34.56 -24.47
C GLY A 206 -24.27 35.16 -25.77
N PRO A 207 -23.41 34.45 -26.54
CA PRO A 207 -22.95 34.95 -27.83
C PRO A 207 -24.10 35.21 -28.83
N LEU A 208 -25.12 34.33 -28.85
CA LEU A 208 -26.31 34.51 -29.69
C LEU A 208 -27.17 35.69 -29.23
N VAL A 209 -27.41 35.82 -27.92
CA VAL A 209 -28.20 36.92 -27.34
C VAL A 209 -27.51 38.26 -27.57
N GLN A 210 -26.18 38.30 -27.42
CA GLN A 210 -25.40 39.50 -27.67
C GLN A 210 -25.53 39.98 -29.11
N GLN A 211 -25.41 39.07 -30.08
CA GLN A 211 -25.53 39.40 -31.50
C GLN A 211 -26.96 39.82 -31.88
N ARG A 212 -27.99 39.24 -31.27
CA ARG A 212 -29.39 39.54 -31.61
C ARG A 212 -29.94 40.81 -30.95
N PHE A 213 -29.55 41.07 -29.70
CA PHE A 213 -30.21 42.08 -28.86
C PHE A 213 -29.29 43.20 -28.39
N LEU A 214 -28.01 42.93 -28.13
CA LEU A 214 -27.10 43.97 -27.58
C LEU A 214 -26.33 44.73 -28.66
N MET A 215 -25.77 44.04 -29.65
CA MET A 215 -24.97 44.66 -30.73
C MET A 215 -25.36 44.09 -32.10
N PRO A 216 -26.59 44.35 -32.59
CA PRO A 216 -26.98 43.96 -33.94
C PRO A 216 -26.10 44.64 -34.99
N THR A 217 -25.99 44.02 -36.16
CA THR A 217 -25.09 44.47 -37.25
C THR A 217 -25.29 45.94 -37.64
N GLY A 218 -26.52 46.45 -37.58
CA GLY A 218 -26.84 47.86 -37.85
C GLY A 218 -26.21 48.88 -36.89
N VAL A 219 -25.86 48.49 -35.66
CA VAL A 219 -25.17 49.38 -34.70
C VAL A 219 -23.77 49.74 -35.19
N TRP A 220 -23.06 48.78 -35.79
CA TRP A 220 -21.73 49.01 -36.36
C TRP A 220 -21.76 49.94 -37.57
N ASP A 221 -22.82 49.86 -38.38
CA ASP A 221 -23.01 50.73 -39.54
C ASP A 221 -23.45 52.15 -39.16
N SER A 222 -23.91 52.38 -37.92
CA SER A 222 -24.27 53.71 -37.40
C SER A 222 -23.11 54.54 -36.85
N LEU A 223 -21.92 53.94 -36.68
CA LEU A 223 -20.72 54.61 -36.16
C LEU A 223 -20.07 55.51 -37.20
N ASP A 224 -19.46 56.63 -36.75
CA ASP A 224 -18.63 57.48 -37.60
C ASP A 224 -17.54 56.68 -38.34
N ALA A 225 -17.22 57.06 -39.58
CA ALA A 225 -16.34 56.27 -40.45
C ALA A 225 -14.94 56.02 -39.86
N GLY A 226 -14.36 57.01 -39.18
CA GLY A 226 -13.04 56.86 -38.55
C GLY A 226 -13.09 55.89 -37.36
N LEU A 227 -14.12 56.00 -36.54
CA LEU A 227 -14.33 55.14 -35.38
C LEU A 227 -14.70 53.71 -35.79
N ARG A 228 -15.52 53.55 -36.83
CA ARG A 228 -15.94 52.26 -37.38
C ARG A 228 -14.75 51.43 -37.81
N ILE A 229 -13.86 52.02 -38.62
CA ILE A 229 -12.68 51.33 -39.16
C ILE A 229 -11.67 51.04 -38.04
N GLY A 230 -11.35 52.01 -37.20
CA GLY A 230 -10.35 51.87 -36.13
C GLY A 230 -10.77 50.87 -35.05
N LEU A 231 -11.98 51.03 -34.50
CA LEU A 231 -12.50 50.17 -33.44
C LEU A 231 -12.78 48.75 -33.96
N GLY A 232 -13.41 48.63 -35.13
CA GLY A 232 -13.73 47.32 -35.70
C GLY A 232 -12.47 46.54 -36.09
N ALA A 233 -11.44 47.18 -36.64
CA ALA A 233 -10.17 46.51 -36.93
C ALA A 233 -9.47 46.01 -35.65
N ALA A 234 -9.47 46.81 -34.58
CA ALA A 234 -8.93 46.41 -33.28
C ALA A 234 -9.68 45.22 -32.67
N VAL A 235 -11.02 45.24 -32.72
CA VAL A 235 -11.88 44.15 -32.25
C VAL A 235 -11.62 42.86 -33.03
N ILE A 236 -11.53 42.94 -34.36
CA ILE A 236 -11.22 41.79 -35.21
C ILE A 236 -9.84 41.22 -34.89
N ALA A 237 -8.81 42.07 -34.85
CA ALA A 237 -7.44 41.64 -34.58
C ALA A 237 -7.33 40.94 -33.22
N PHE A 238 -7.90 41.54 -32.17
CA PHE A 238 -7.89 40.96 -30.83
C PHE A 238 -8.69 39.65 -30.76
N ALA A 239 -9.89 39.61 -31.35
CA ALA A 239 -10.74 38.40 -31.37
C ALA A 239 -10.04 37.24 -32.07
N VAL A 240 -9.41 37.48 -33.22
CA VAL A 240 -8.68 36.45 -33.97
C VAL A 240 -7.50 35.93 -33.16
N VAL A 241 -6.65 36.82 -32.63
CA VAL A 241 -5.48 36.41 -31.85
C VAL A 241 -5.90 35.63 -30.61
N ALA A 242 -6.86 36.14 -29.83
CA ALA A 242 -7.31 35.51 -28.58
C ALA A 242 -8.03 34.18 -28.83
N THR A 243 -8.87 34.08 -29.87
CA THR A 243 -9.57 32.84 -30.23
C THR A 243 -8.59 31.79 -30.74
N VAL A 244 -7.69 32.15 -31.65
CA VAL A 244 -6.68 31.22 -32.18
C VAL A 244 -5.75 30.75 -31.06
N TRP A 245 -5.33 31.65 -30.17
CA TRP A 245 -4.51 31.28 -29.02
C TRP A 245 -5.23 30.31 -28.09
N THR A 246 -6.48 30.60 -27.72
CA THR A 246 -7.31 29.75 -26.84
C THR A 246 -7.59 28.39 -27.47
N LEU A 247 -7.91 28.34 -28.76
CA LEU A 247 -8.14 27.09 -29.49
C LEU A 247 -6.86 26.27 -29.67
N ARG A 248 -5.71 26.92 -29.91
CA ARG A 248 -4.41 26.22 -29.97
C ARG A 248 -4.01 25.62 -28.63
N ILE A 249 -4.21 26.35 -27.54
CA ILE A 249 -3.91 25.85 -26.19
C ILE A 249 -4.86 24.71 -25.82
N SER A 250 -6.17 24.90 -26.01
CA SER A 250 -7.16 23.85 -25.71
C SER A 250 -6.96 22.61 -26.58
N ALA A 251 -6.66 22.75 -27.88
CA ALA A 251 -6.36 21.61 -28.75
C ALA A 251 -5.11 20.82 -28.31
N ARG A 252 -4.11 21.51 -27.75
CA ARG A 252 -2.91 20.88 -27.19
C ARG A 252 -3.18 20.18 -25.87
N LEU A 253 -3.92 20.81 -24.96
CA LEU A 253 -4.16 20.29 -23.62
C LEU A 253 -5.28 19.24 -23.57
N LEU A 254 -6.36 19.45 -24.33
CA LEU A 254 -7.60 18.68 -24.27
C LEU A 254 -8.22 18.55 -25.68
N PRO A 255 -7.61 17.77 -26.59
CA PRO A 255 -8.04 17.67 -28.00
C PRO A 255 -9.50 17.21 -28.13
N ARG A 256 -9.96 16.30 -27.26
CA ARG A 256 -11.34 15.81 -27.26
C ARG A 256 -12.38 16.83 -26.74
N ALA A 257 -11.98 17.73 -25.85
CA ALA A 257 -12.88 18.73 -25.27
C ALA A 257 -12.96 20.02 -26.10
N THR A 258 -11.98 20.26 -26.97
CA THR A 258 -11.92 21.45 -27.81
C THR A 258 -13.13 21.57 -28.73
N ALA A 259 -13.62 20.45 -29.28
CA ALA A 259 -14.83 20.43 -30.09
C ALA A 259 -16.08 20.90 -29.31
N ALA A 260 -16.21 20.49 -28.04
CA ALA A 260 -17.30 20.94 -27.18
C ALA A 260 -17.18 22.44 -26.82
N LEU A 261 -15.96 22.93 -26.63
CA LEU A 261 -15.69 24.34 -26.36
C LEU A 261 -16.10 25.25 -27.53
N CYS A 262 -15.94 24.78 -28.77
CA CYS A 262 -16.33 25.51 -29.99
C CYS A 262 -17.84 25.57 -30.22
N PHE A 263 -18.64 24.73 -29.56
CA PHE A 263 -20.06 24.58 -29.86
C PHE A 263 -20.86 25.90 -29.76
N PRO A 264 -20.74 26.72 -28.70
CA PRO A 264 -21.46 27.99 -28.61
C PRO A 264 -20.99 29.01 -29.67
N LEU A 265 -19.69 28.99 -30.00
CA LEU A 265 -19.12 29.86 -31.02
C LEU A 265 -19.66 29.53 -32.41
N VAL A 266 -19.69 28.25 -32.77
CA VAL A 266 -20.27 27.78 -34.04
C VAL A 266 -21.77 28.06 -34.09
N GLY A 267 -22.48 27.81 -32.99
CA GLY A 267 -23.90 28.13 -32.86
C GLY A 267 -24.19 29.61 -33.07
N ALA A 268 -23.37 30.50 -32.48
CA ALA A 268 -23.47 31.95 -32.67
C ALA A 268 -23.29 32.36 -34.14
N LEU A 269 -22.21 31.88 -34.77
CA LEU A 269 -21.93 32.16 -36.18
C LEU A 269 -23.03 31.60 -37.11
N ALA A 270 -23.59 30.43 -36.82
CA ALA A 270 -24.68 29.87 -37.62
C ALA A 270 -26.00 30.62 -37.41
N GLY A 271 -26.33 30.99 -36.17
CA GLY A 271 -27.52 31.77 -35.83
C GLY A 271 -27.51 33.15 -36.49
N MET A 272 -26.33 33.74 -36.65
CA MET A 272 -26.11 34.99 -37.38
C MET A 272 -26.59 34.91 -38.84
N PHE A 273 -26.33 33.79 -39.54
CA PHE A 273 -26.82 33.56 -40.91
C PHE A 273 -28.32 33.24 -40.96
N TRP A 274 -28.84 32.55 -39.96
CA TRP A 274 -30.25 32.14 -39.93
C TRP A 274 -31.18 33.33 -39.68
N TRP A 275 -30.81 34.25 -38.79
CA TRP A 275 -31.67 35.39 -38.42
C TRP A 275 -31.60 36.58 -39.37
N SER A 276 -30.54 36.70 -40.17
CA SER A 276 -30.35 37.81 -41.10
C SER A 276 -31.34 37.82 -42.26
N GLY A 277 -31.91 36.65 -42.61
CA GLY A 277 -32.92 36.53 -43.66
C GLY A 277 -34.29 37.13 -43.33
N GLY A 278 -34.53 37.57 -42.09
CA GLY A 278 -35.84 38.05 -41.61
C GLY A 278 -36.02 39.57 -41.50
N ASP A 279 -34.94 40.36 -41.32
CA ASP A 279 -35.05 41.74 -40.81
C ASP A 279 -34.84 42.86 -41.88
N GLY A 280 -34.73 42.53 -43.17
CA GLY A 280 -34.78 43.51 -44.28
C GLY A 280 -33.68 44.58 -44.32
N HIS A 281 -32.67 44.52 -43.45
CA HIS A 281 -31.52 45.43 -43.42
C HIS A 281 -30.31 44.81 -44.15
N GLU A 282 -29.85 45.44 -45.23
CA GLU A 282 -28.59 45.10 -45.90
C GLU A 282 -27.39 45.61 -45.10
N ALA A 283 -26.98 44.85 -44.07
CA ALA A 283 -25.78 45.17 -43.29
C ALA A 283 -24.49 44.97 -44.11
N SER A 284 -23.52 45.86 -43.94
CA SER A 284 -22.26 45.80 -44.68
C SER A 284 -21.44 44.56 -44.34
N ALA A 285 -20.67 44.03 -45.31
CA ALA A 285 -19.76 42.90 -45.07
C ALA A 285 -18.80 43.15 -43.89
N TYR A 286 -18.40 44.40 -43.70
CA TYR A 286 -17.60 44.84 -42.56
C TYR A 286 -18.34 44.67 -41.22
N ALA A 287 -19.59 45.12 -41.13
CA ALA A 287 -20.42 44.98 -39.93
C ALA A 287 -20.66 43.50 -39.55
N TRP A 288 -20.78 42.61 -40.54
CA TRP A 288 -20.84 41.16 -40.29
C TRP A 288 -19.55 40.64 -39.64
N VAL A 289 -18.40 41.00 -40.17
CA VAL A 289 -17.11 40.53 -39.63
C VAL A 289 -16.85 41.07 -38.23
N VAL A 290 -17.16 42.35 -37.97
CA VAL A 290 -17.00 42.95 -36.63
C VAL A 290 -17.96 42.33 -35.62
N SER A 291 -19.21 42.06 -36.01
CA SER A 291 -20.19 41.42 -35.12
C SER A 291 -19.86 39.94 -34.83
N ALA A 292 -19.29 39.22 -35.80
CA ALA A 292 -18.74 37.88 -35.59
C ALA A 292 -17.54 37.91 -34.61
N ALA A 293 -16.64 38.89 -34.76
CA ALA A 293 -15.51 39.09 -33.86
C ALA A 293 -15.96 39.47 -32.43
N ALA A 294 -16.97 40.32 -32.30
CA ALA A 294 -17.55 40.67 -31.00
C ALA A 294 -18.22 39.46 -30.32
N GLY A 295 -18.93 38.63 -31.08
CA GLY A 295 -19.51 37.37 -30.59
C GLY A 295 -18.43 36.38 -30.11
N ALA A 296 -17.30 36.30 -30.82
CA ALA A 296 -16.15 35.50 -30.40
C ALA A 296 -15.53 36.01 -29.09
N LEU A 297 -15.39 37.34 -28.91
CA LEU A 297 -14.92 37.92 -27.65
C LEU A 297 -15.88 37.67 -26.49
N TRP A 298 -17.19 37.72 -26.73
CA TRP A 298 -18.20 37.38 -25.72
C TRP A 298 -18.15 35.90 -25.33
N TRP A 299 -17.99 35.00 -26.30
CA TRP A 299 -17.75 33.58 -26.03
C TRP A 299 -16.48 33.38 -25.19
N LEU A 300 -15.38 34.06 -25.52
CA LEU A 300 -14.15 34.00 -24.71
C LEU A 300 -14.37 34.52 -23.29
N ALA A 301 -15.02 35.67 -23.14
CA ALA A 301 -15.30 36.28 -21.83
C ALA A 301 -16.13 35.34 -20.94
N PHE A 302 -17.22 34.76 -21.47
CA PHE A 302 -18.00 33.79 -20.72
C PHE A 302 -17.27 32.47 -20.49
N THR A 303 -16.38 32.05 -21.39
CA THR A 303 -15.55 30.86 -21.20
C THR A 303 -14.61 31.05 -20.02
N PHE A 304 -13.88 32.17 -19.97
CA PHE A 304 -12.98 32.48 -18.85
C PHE A 304 -13.76 32.72 -17.55
N LEU A 305 -14.92 33.36 -17.60
CA LEU A 305 -15.80 33.52 -16.45
C LEU A 305 -16.31 32.18 -15.92
N ALA A 306 -16.73 31.27 -16.81
CA ALA A 306 -17.14 29.91 -16.48
C ALA A 306 -16.01 29.15 -15.77
N VAL A 307 -14.80 29.21 -16.31
CA VAL A 307 -13.61 28.59 -15.70
C VAL A 307 -13.30 29.22 -14.33
N ALA A 308 -13.34 30.55 -14.21
CA ALA A 308 -13.04 31.25 -12.97
C ALA A 308 -14.07 30.96 -11.86
N VAL A 309 -15.37 30.99 -12.19
CA VAL A 309 -16.44 30.65 -11.24
C VAL A 309 -16.40 29.17 -10.87
N TYR A 310 -16.16 28.28 -11.84
CA TYR A 310 -15.95 26.87 -11.56
C TYR A 310 -14.80 26.67 -10.58
N ALA A 311 -13.64 27.29 -10.84
CA ALA A 311 -12.47 27.22 -9.96
C ALA A 311 -12.78 27.80 -8.57
N ALA A 312 -13.52 28.90 -8.46
CA ALA A 312 -13.90 29.50 -7.19
C ALA A 312 -14.88 28.62 -6.38
N VAL A 313 -15.90 28.06 -7.05
CA VAL A 313 -16.91 27.20 -6.42
C VAL A 313 -16.30 25.90 -5.90
N TYR A 314 -15.57 25.19 -6.76
CA TYR A 314 -14.94 23.93 -6.35
C TYR A 314 -13.75 24.16 -5.43
N GLY A 315 -12.98 25.23 -5.63
CA GLY A 315 -11.93 25.64 -4.71
C GLY A 315 -12.48 25.91 -3.31
N LYS A 316 -13.59 26.65 -3.18
CA LYS A 316 -14.27 26.85 -1.89
C LYS A 316 -14.81 25.55 -1.28
N ALA A 317 -15.32 24.64 -2.11
CA ALA A 317 -15.84 23.36 -1.65
C ALA A 317 -14.74 22.42 -1.13
N THR A 318 -13.56 22.42 -1.75
CA THR A 318 -12.41 21.58 -1.35
C THR A 318 -11.50 22.27 -0.33
N TRP A 319 -11.58 23.59 -0.19
CA TRP A 319 -10.73 24.39 0.71
C TRP A 319 -10.66 23.86 2.15
N PRO A 320 -11.76 23.48 2.83
CA PRO A 320 -11.68 22.99 4.20
C PRO A 320 -10.79 21.75 4.36
N MET A 321 -10.75 20.89 3.33
CA MET A 321 -9.93 19.68 3.36
C MET A 321 -8.44 19.99 3.15
N LEU A 322 -8.14 21.00 2.33
CA LEU A 322 -6.77 21.44 2.08
C LEU A 322 -6.22 22.31 3.21
N ALA A 323 -7.05 23.19 3.76
CA ALA A 323 -6.67 24.15 4.79
C ALA A 323 -6.62 23.52 6.19
N ASP A 324 -7.47 22.53 6.47
CA ASP A 324 -7.54 21.86 7.79
C ASP A 324 -7.47 20.33 7.64
N GLY A 325 -6.42 19.86 6.96
CA GLY A 325 -6.17 18.42 6.77
C GLY A 325 -6.02 17.65 8.10
N ARG A 326 -5.60 18.32 9.18
CA ARG A 326 -5.41 17.73 10.51
C ARG A 326 -6.72 17.30 11.15
N ARG A 327 -7.76 18.13 11.09
CA ARG A 327 -9.12 17.78 11.54
C ARG A 327 -9.64 16.50 10.91
N PHE A 328 -9.21 16.25 9.69
CA PHE A 328 -9.60 15.13 8.85
C PHE A 328 -8.60 13.98 8.83
N ARG A 329 -7.53 14.06 9.65
CA ARG A 329 -6.45 13.06 9.72
C ARG A 329 -5.88 12.70 8.34
N PHE A 330 -5.86 13.67 7.43
CA PHE A 330 -5.31 13.57 6.07
C PHE A 330 -5.88 12.41 5.21
N GLY A 331 -7.09 11.93 5.47
CA GLY A 331 -7.74 10.88 4.68
C GLY A 331 -9.26 10.96 4.71
N LEU A 332 -9.95 10.22 3.84
CA LEU A 332 -11.43 10.24 3.68
C LEU A 332 -12.13 9.16 4.51
N ILE A 333 -11.41 8.08 4.80
CA ILE A 333 -11.93 6.85 5.39
C ILE A 333 -11.28 6.67 6.76
N PRO A 334 -12.03 6.90 7.86
CA PRO A 334 -11.51 6.69 9.20
C PRO A 334 -11.24 5.22 9.48
N GLY A 335 -12.14 4.31 9.06
CA GLY A 335 -11.92 2.86 9.08
C GLY A 335 -12.79 2.11 10.09
N ALA A 336 -13.18 2.71 11.21
CA ALA A 336 -14.08 2.13 12.19
C ALA A 336 -15.43 2.89 12.37
N GLU A 337 -15.62 4.00 11.64
CA GLU A 337 -16.88 4.74 11.63
C GLU A 337 -17.86 4.15 10.59
N PRO A 338 -19.08 3.74 10.97
CA PRO A 338 -20.08 3.29 10.01
C PRO A 338 -20.68 4.46 9.23
N TYR A 339 -20.91 4.25 7.93
CA TYR A 339 -21.56 5.23 7.05
C TYR A 339 -22.60 4.55 6.15
N GLN A 340 -23.78 5.17 6.06
CA GLN A 340 -24.84 4.75 5.15
C GLN A 340 -24.97 5.70 3.98
N ALA A 341 -24.81 5.17 2.76
CA ALA A 341 -24.90 5.94 1.54
C ALA A 341 -26.32 6.50 1.31
N THR A 342 -26.41 7.81 1.13
CA THR A 342 -27.64 8.52 0.75
C THR A 342 -28.02 8.26 -0.71
N TRP A 343 -29.22 8.67 -1.11
CA TRP A 343 -29.64 8.57 -2.52
C TRP A 343 -28.71 9.31 -3.49
N VAL A 344 -28.16 10.46 -3.06
CA VAL A 344 -27.19 11.25 -3.83
C VAL A 344 -25.86 10.51 -3.96
N ASP A 345 -25.41 9.87 -2.87
CA ASP A 345 -24.20 9.04 -2.89
C ASP A 345 -24.31 7.90 -3.90
N ARG A 346 -25.49 7.27 -3.96
CA ARG A 346 -25.77 6.18 -4.91
C ARG A 346 -25.79 6.67 -6.36
N LEU A 347 -26.26 7.88 -6.63
CA LEU A 347 -26.17 8.49 -7.96
C LEU A 347 -24.72 8.77 -8.38
N ALA A 348 -23.86 9.10 -7.44
CA ALA A 348 -22.42 9.28 -7.66
C ALA A 348 -21.65 7.94 -7.77
N GLY A 349 -22.32 6.80 -7.63
CA GLY A 349 -21.74 5.47 -7.79
C GLY A 349 -21.36 4.74 -6.51
N MET A 350 -21.64 5.31 -5.31
CA MET A 350 -21.40 4.57 -4.06
C MET A 350 -22.30 3.33 -3.96
N ALA A 351 -21.72 2.26 -3.41
CA ALA A 351 -22.45 1.02 -3.16
C ALA A 351 -23.53 1.22 -2.08
N THR A 352 -24.66 0.53 -2.23
CA THR A 352 -25.67 0.44 -1.17
C THR A 352 -25.11 -0.37 -0.03
N SER A 353 -25.30 0.08 1.21
CA SER A 353 -24.89 -0.67 2.40
C SER A 353 -25.73 -1.95 2.52
N THR A 354 -25.07 -3.09 2.65
CA THR A 354 -25.70 -4.40 2.85
C THR A 354 -25.33 -5.05 4.19
N GLY A 355 -24.95 -4.23 5.17
CA GLY A 355 -24.51 -4.68 6.50
C GLY A 355 -23.01 -4.97 6.58
N VAL A 356 -22.25 -4.76 5.50
CA VAL A 356 -20.78 -4.88 5.53
C VAL A 356 -20.18 -3.87 6.52
N PRO A 357 -19.38 -4.31 7.49
CA PRO A 357 -18.79 -3.41 8.47
C PRO A 357 -17.67 -2.53 7.88
N PRO A 358 -17.30 -1.43 8.55
CA PRO A 358 -16.14 -0.62 8.17
C PRO A 358 -14.84 -1.44 8.14
N LEU A 359 -13.91 -1.07 7.26
CA LEU A 359 -12.66 -1.80 6.99
C LEU A 359 -11.89 -2.24 8.25
N SER A 360 -11.70 -1.36 9.22
CA SER A 360 -10.93 -1.66 10.43
C SER A 360 -11.70 -2.50 11.43
N ILE A 361 -13.04 -2.43 11.46
CA ILE A 361 -13.87 -3.36 12.24
C ILE A 361 -13.81 -4.75 11.61
N TRP A 362 -14.10 -4.83 10.32
CA TRP A 362 -14.05 -6.08 9.55
C TRP A 362 -12.70 -6.78 9.69
N LEU A 363 -11.61 -6.03 9.53
CA LEU A 363 -10.26 -6.58 9.61
C LEU A 363 -9.90 -7.06 11.01
N ALA A 364 -10.38 -6.37 12.07
CA ALA A 364 -10.18 -6.80 13.45
C ALA A 364 -10.82 -8.15 13.68
N ASP A 365 -12.09 -8.29 13.27
CA ASP A 365 -12.86 -9.49 13.51
C ASP A 365 -12.34 -10.66 12.66
N VAL A 366 -11.91 -10.41 11.42
CA VAL A 366 -11.25 -11.42 10.58
C VAL A 366 -9.93 -11.90 11.18
N ILE A 367 -9.08 -10.98 11.67
CA ILE A 367 -7.80 -11.37 12.32
C ILE A 367 -8.07 -12.24 13.55
N ASP A 368 -9.01 -11.83 14.39
CA ASP A 368 -9.31 -12.53 15.64
C ASP A 368 -10.02 -13.87 15.41
N ASP A 369 -10.91 -13.95 14.41
CA ASP A 369 -11.55 -15.20 13.96
C ASP A 369 -10.54 -16.20 13.41
N LEU A 370 -9.62 -15.75 12.53
CA LEU A 370 -8.59 -16.60 11.96
C LEU A 370 -7.64 -17.14 13.03
N ALA A 371 -7.38 -16.35 14.07
CA ALA A 371 -6.61 -16.78 15.23
C ALA A 371 -7.39 -17.71 16.18
N GLY A 372 -8.71 -17.84 16.02
CA GLY A 372 -9.56 -18.66 16.87
C GLY A 372 -9.77 -18.07 18.27
N LEU A 373 -9.77 -16.74 18.38
CA LEU A 373 -10.04 -16.08 19.67
C LEU A 373 -11.52 -16.24 20.08
N PRO A 374 -11.81 -16.41 21.38
CA PRO A 374 -13.17 -16.62 21.84
C PRO A 374 -14.05 -15.39 21.58
N ARG A 375 -15.34 -15.66 21.38
CA ARG A 375 -16.41 -14.66 21.29
C ARG A 375 -17.30 -14.75 22.53
N ASP A 376 -17.88 -13.63 22.93
CA ASP A 376 -18.88 -13.56 23.99
C ASP A 376 -20.25 -14.11 23.55
N GLU A 377 -21.22 -14.12 24.46
CA GLU A 377 -22.60 -14.56 24.21
C GLU A 377 -23.31 -13.76 23.09
N ASN A 378 -22.86 -12.54 22.81
CA ASN A 378 -23.38 -11.68 21.74
C ASN A 378 -22.61 -11.86 20.43
N GLY A 379 -21.71 -12.84 20.36
CA GLY A 379 -20.89 -13.12 19.19
C GLY A 379 -19.81 -12.08 18.93
N ARG A 380 -19.36 -11.30 19.94
CA ARG A 380 -18.30 -10.28 19.80
C ARG A 380 -17.01 -10.74 20.47
N HIS A 381 -15.86 -10.36 19.91
CA HIS A 381 -14.58 -10.61 20.58
C HIS A 381 -14.39 -9.67 21.78
N THR A 382 -13.94 -10.23 22.89
CA THR A 382 -13.62 -9.49 24.12
C THR A 382 -12.18 -8.97 24.17
N ARG A 383 -11.28 -9.60 23.39
CA ARG A 383 -9.88 -9.19 23.21
C ARG A 383 -9.47 -9.31 21.74
N ALA A 384 -8.41 -8.63 21.37
CA ALA A 384 -7.73 -8.73 20.09
C ALA A 384 -6.41 -9.49 20.20
N LEU A 385 -6.03 -10.13 19.09
CA LEU A 385 -4.76 -10.81 18.92
C LEU A 385 -3.58 -9.83 19.09
N THR A 386 -2.62 -10.18 19.93
CA THR A 386 -1.40 -9.38 20.15
C THR A 386 -0.18 -9.99 19.45
N PHE A 387 0.91 -9.22 19.31
CA PHE A 387 2.18 -9.79 18.84
C PHE A 387 2.74 -10.84 19.81
N GLY A 388 2.52 -10.70 21.11
CA GLY A 388 2.92 -11.67 22.12
C GLY A 388 2.22 -13.01 21.95
N ASP A 389 0.92 -13.02 21.62
CA ASP A 389 0.20 -14.24 21.27
C ASP A 389 0.92 -14.96 20.10
N LEU A 390 1.29 -14.23 19.04
CA LEU A 390 2.01 -14.78 17.89
C LEU A 390 3.42 -15.28 18.27
N TRP A 391 4.14 -14.56 19.13
CA TRP A 391 5.51 -14.92 19.52
C TRP A 391 5.56 -16.18 20.38
N CYS A 392 4.61 -16.34 21.31
CA CYS A 392 4.49 -17.53 22.15
C CYS A 392 3.83 -18.71 21.41
N GLY A 393 2.98 -18.43 20.43
CA GLY A 393 2.17 -19.44 19.74
C GLY A 393 0.92 -19.86 20.53
N PRO A 394 0.04 -20.69 19.93
CA PRO A 394 -1.33 -20.96 20.40
C PRO A 394 -1.47 -21.76 21.71
N THR A 395 -0.40 -22.34 22.26
CA THR A 395 -0.37 -22.82 23.66
C THR A 395 0.97 -22.45 24.28
N PRO A 396 1.00 -21.83 25.47
CA PRO A 396 2.24 -21.60 26.19
C PRO A 396 2.93 -22.95 26.45
N GLN A 397 4.15 -23.16 25.96
CA GLN A 397 4.97 -24.30 26.40
C GLN A 397 5.34 -24.11 27.88
N GLU A 398 5.50 -25.20 28.62
CA GLU A 398 6.17 -25.15 29.94
C GLU A 398 7.58 -24.57 29.75
N GLY A 399 7.88 -23.44 30.39
CA GLY A 399 9.09 -22.66 30.13
C GLY A 399 8.95 -21.59 29.04
N ALA A 400 7.71 -21.14 28.77
CA ALA A 400 7.40 -20.02 27.88
C ALA A 400 8.47 -18.92 27.95
N VAL A 401 8.97 -18.51 26.78
CA VAL A 401 9.92 -17.39 26.65
C VAL A 401 9.40 -16.27 27.54
N ALA A 402 10.18 -15.90 28.55
CA ALA A 402 9.88 -14.72 29.34
C ALA A 402 9.75 -13.59 28.31
N LEU A 403 8.55 -13.03 28.17
CA LEU A 403 8.32 -11.84 27.37
C LEU A 403 8.98 -10.68 28.14
N ASP A 404 10.30 -10.66 28.12
CA ASP A 404 11.15 -9.57 28.59
C ASP A 404 11.78 -8.89 27.37
N GLY A 405 11.89 -7.56 27.44
CA GLY A 405 12.66 -6.74 26.52
C GLY A 405 12.44 -6.99 25.01
N ASP A 406 13.48 -6.72 24.23
CA ASP A 406 13.55 -7.00 22.79
C ASP A 406 13.73 -8.50 22.53
N CYS A 407 12.67 -9.30 22.75
CA CYS A 407 12.66 -10.73 22.41
C CYS A 407 13.15 -10.94 20.95
N PRO A 408 14.32 -11.58 20.72
CA PRO A 408 14.91 -11.68 19.39
C PRO A 408 14.00 -12.41 18.41
N SER A 409 14.07 -12.08 17.12
CA SER A 409 13.19 -12.71 16.12
C SER A 409 13.35 -14.23 16.02
N GLY A 410 14.50 -14.78 16.43
CA GLY A 410 14.76 -16.21 16.47
C GLY A 410 14.09 -16.96 17.64
N GLU A 411 13.61 -16.26 18.67
CA GLU A 411 12.86 -16.83 19.80
C GLU A 411 11.34 -16.78 19.59
N ARG A 412 10.87 -16.14 18.51
CA ARG A 412 9.45 -15.98 18.19
C ARG A 412 8.96 -17.17 17.34
N VAL A 413 7.87 -17.81 17.74
CA VAL A 413 7.26 -18.91 16.98
C VAL A 413 6.70 -18.40 15.65
N ILE A 414 5.94 -17.31 15.69
CA ILE A 414 5.42 -16.59 14.52
C ILE A 414 5.87 -15.12 14.61
N ASN A 415 6.78 -14.72 13.73
CA ASN A 415 7.31 -13.37 13.67
C ASN A 415 6.57 -12.55 12.59
N LEU A 416 5.60 -11.74 13.01
CA LEU A 416 4.97 -10.74 12.15
C LEU A 416 5.78 -9.44 12.16
N ALA A 417 6.13 -8.92 10.98
CA ALA A 417 6.81 -7.64 10.84
C ALA A 417 6.16 -6.78 9.75
N LEU A 418 5.66 -5.61 10.14
CA LEU A 418 4.99 -4.68 9.22
C LEU A 418 5.81 -3.39 9.06
N MET A 419 5.60 -2.68 7.96
CA MET A 419 6.22 -1.38 7.72
C MET A 419 5.21 -0.25 7.87
N THR A 420 5.58 0.86 8.52
CA THR A 420 4.82 2.12 8.51
C THR A 420 5.78 3.28 8.29
N THR A 421 5.26 4.45 7.93
CA THR A 421 6.08 5.65 7.71
C THR A 421 5.59 6.77 8.62
N ASP A 422 6.47 7.27 9.48
CA ASP A 422 6.22 8.47 10.27
C ASP A 422 6.53 9.70 9.42
N LEU A 423 5.48 10.36 8.93
CA LEU A 423 5.62 11.56 8.11
C LEU A 423 6.08 12.78 8.93
N SER A 424 5.88 12.76 10.26
CA SER A 424 6.31 13.86 11.13
C SER A 424 7.79 13.74 11.51
N GLY A 425 8.25 12.51 11.72
CA GLY A 425 9.66 12.18 11.93
C GLY A 425 10.48 12.00 10.66
N GLY A 426 9.85 11.96 9.48
CA GLY A 426 10.52 11.82 8.19
C GLY A 426 11.24 10.47 8.00
N ARG A 427 10.78 9.40 8.67
CA ARG A 427 11.46 8.10 8.66
C ARG A 427 10.51 6.89 8.68
N PRO A 428 10.91 5.75 8.12
CA PRO A 428 10.18 4.50 8.28
C PRO A 428 10.30 3.92 9.69
N TYR A 429 9.33 3.08 10.06
CA TYR A 429 9.41 2.22 11.24
C TYR A 429 8.95 0.80 10.90
N ARG A 430 9.64 -0.17 11.48
CA ARG A 430 9.18 -1.56 11.58
C ARG A 430 8.22 -1.68 12.77
N LEU A 431 7.15 -2.43 12.59
CA LEU A 431 6.15 -2.74 13.60
C LEU A 431 6.22 -4.24 13.97
N PRO A 432 6.03 -4.60 15.25
CA PRO A 432 5.77 -3.69 16.37
C PRO A 432 7.02 -2.83 16.67
N PHE A 433 6.83 -1.71 17.37
CA PHE A 433 7.96 -0.86 17.76
C PHE A 433 8.94 -1.65 18.64
N LEU A 434 10.20 -1.21 18.71
CA LEU A 434 11.15 -1.77 19.68
C LEU A 434 10.84 -1.24 21.08
N THR A 435 11.32 -1.94 22.11
CA THR A 435 11.20 -1.45 23.49
C THR A 435 11.93 -0.12 23.64
N ALA A 436 11.35 0.78 24.44
CA ALA A 436 11.95 2.07 24.77
C ALA A 436 12.30 2.07 26.26
N ASP A 437 13.56 2.36 26.59
CA ASP A 437 14.06 2.32 27.98
C ASP A 437 13.75 3.62 28.75
N GLY A 438 13.56 4.75 28.03
CA GLY A 438 13.23 6.06 28.60
C GLY A 438 11.78 6.52 28.36
N GLU A 439 11.22 7.28 29.31
CA GLU A 439 9.86 7.86 29.19
C GLU A 439 9.72 8.79 27.97
N ASP A 440 10.78 9.51 27.61
CA ASP A 440 10.84 10.41 26.44
C ASP A 440 11.00 9.64 25.10
N GLU A 441 11.21 8.34 25.17
CA GLU A 441 11.37 7.49 24.00
C GLU A 441 10.13 6.68 23.66
N GLN A 442 9.26 6.49 24.65
CA GLN A 442 8.08 5.69 24.54
C GLN A 442 6.96 6.41 23.78
N TRP A 443 6.33 5.68 22.86
CA TRP A 443 5.14 6.16 22.18
C TRP A 443 3.97 6.26 23.14
N GLN A 444 3.11 7.23 22.89
CA GLN A 444 1.92 7.52 23.69
C GLN A 444 0.70 7.60 22.78
N LEU A 445 -0.47 7.25 23.32
CA LEU A 445 -1.74 7.26 22.60
C LEU A 445 -2.78 8.12 23.34
N CYS A 446 -3.73 8.64 22.58
CA CYS A 446 -4.91 9.33 23.09
C CYS A 446 -6.16 8.57 22.62
N ARG A 447 -7.09 8.32 23.55
CA ARG A 447 -8.35 7.62 23.26
C ARG A 447 -9.13 8.29 22.12
N GLU A 448 -9.36 9.59 22.24
CA GLU A 448 -10.12 10.36 21.23
C GLU A 448 -9.39 10.48 19.89
N CYS A 449 -8.05 10.47 19.89
CA CYS A 449 -7.29 10.47 18.63
C CYS A 449 -7.47 9.18 17.82
N LEU A 450 -7.53 8.03 18.50
CA LEU A 450 -7.70 6.70 17.87
C LEU A 450 -9.16 6.33 17.63
N ARG A 451 -10.10 7.04 18.25
CA ARG A 451 -11.54 6.85 18.05
C ARG A 451 -11.90 6.92 16.56
N ASN A 452 -12.77 6.01 16.13
CA ASN A 452 -13.19 5.80 14.74
C ASN A 452 -12.07 5.32 13.78
N LEU A 453 -10.81 5.20 14.21
CA LEU A 453 -9.72 4.62 13.40
C LEU A 453 -9.61 3.11 13.59
N VAL A 454 -9.81 2.64 14.81
CA VAL A 454 -9.78 1.23 15.23
C VAL A 454 -11.00 0.94 16.14
N PRO A 455 -11.42 -0.33 16.30
CA PRO A 455 -12.46 -0.71 17.24
C PRO A 455 -12.18 -0.25 18.68
N ASP A 456 -13.23 0.17 19.41
CA ASP A 456 -13.11 0.64 20.80
C ASP A 456 -12.48 -0.43 21.72
N ARG A 457 -12.83 -1.71 21.53
CA ARG A 457 -12.26 -2.84 22.30
C ARG A 457 -10.73 -2.91 22.24
N ILE A 458 -10.14 -2.47 21.13
CA ILE A 458 -8.68 -2.47 20.95
C ILE A 458 -8.06 -1.28 21.66
N ILE A 459 -8.73 -0.13 21.65
CA ILE A 459 -8.30 1.05 22.43
C ILE A 459 -8.34 0.71 23.92
N ASP A 460 -9.42 0.08 24.38
CA ASP A 460 -9.61 -0.36 25.77
C ASP A 460 -8.54 -1.37 26.19
N GLN A 461 -8.26 -2.37 25.37
CA GLN A 461 -7.20 -3.34 25.62
C GLN A 461 -5.81 -2.68 25.71
N MET A 462 -5.49 -1.73 24.82
CA MET A 462 -4.21 -1.02 24.88
C MET A 462 -4.09 -0.13 26.12
N ILE A 463 -5.16 0.57 26.49
CA ILE A 463 -5.16 1.39 27.71
C ILE A 463 -5.02 0.50 28.95
N GLY A 464 -5.69 -0.66 28.97
CA GLY A 464 -5.58 -1.63 30.06
C GLY A 464 -4.20 -2.28 30.18
N ALA A 465 -3.51 -2.51 29.06
CA ALA A 465 -2.15 -3.04 29.02
C ALA A 465 -1.05 -1.98 29.25
N SER A 466 -1.41 -0.69 29.36
CA SER A 466 -0.45 0.39 29.50
C SER A 466 0.27 0.33 30.85
N THR A 467 1.53 -0.11 30.85
CA THR A 467 2.36 -0.23 32.06
C THR A 467 2.60 1.15 32.68
N GLY A 468 2.14 1.32 33.92
CA GLY A 468 2.23 2.59 34.65
C GLY A 468 1.21 3.67 34.24
N GLY A 469 0.21 3.35 33.43
CA GLY A 469 -0.99 4.18 33.22
C GLY A 469 -0.82 5.48 32.41
N THR A 470 -1.49 6.55 32.87
CA THR A 470 -1.48 7.88 32.22
C THR A 470 -0.14 8.59 32.40
N THR A 471 0.31 9.31 31.38
CA THR A 471 1.51 10.13 31.45
C THR A 471 1.20 11.54 31.95
N ALA A 472 2.24 12.31 32.31
CA ALA A 472 2.10 13.73 32.68
C ALA A 472 1.69 14.63 31.50
N PHE A 473 1.67 14.10 30.27
CA PHE A 473 1.39 14.88 29.07
C PHE A 473 -0.10 14.82 28.71
N THR A 474 -0.67 15.99 28.40
CA THR A 474 -1.98 16.11 27.77
C THR A 474 -1.87 15.98 26.26
N CYS A 475 -2.90 15.45 25.61
CA CYS A 475 -2.92 15.33 24.16
C CYS A 475 -2.91 16.72 23.49
N PRO A 476 -1.97 17.02 22.56
CA PRO A 476 -1.91 18.32 21.90
C PRO A 476 -3.15 18.65 21.04
N THR A 477 -3.92 17.63 20.68
CA THR A 477 -5.17 17.77 19.88
C THR A 477 -6.41 17.77 20.77
N HIS A 478 -6.33 17.17 21.96
CA HIS A 478 -7.44 17.04 22.91
C HIS A 478 -6.93 17.44 24.31
N PRO A 479 -6.93 18.75 24.65
CA PRO A 479 -6.34 19.24 25.90
C PRO A 479 -6.92 18.60 27.16
N ASP A 480 -8.20 18.19 27.11
CA ASP A 480 -8.91 17.56 28.22
C ASP A 480 -8.57 16.05 28.40
N GLN A 481 -7.72 15.49 27.54
CA GLN A 481 -7.36 14.08 27.55
C GLN A 481 -5.88 13.90 27.94
N THR A 482 -5.64 13.09 28.97
CA THR A 482 -4.30 12.62 29.33
C THR A 482 -3.83 11.54 28.36
N LEU A 483 -2.55 11.56 28.02
CA LEU A 483 -1.96 10.52 27.18
C LEU A 483 -1.73 9.23 27.98
N HIS A 484 -1.87 8.09 27.31
CA HIS A 484 -1.52 6.78 27.85
C HIS A 484 -0.25 6.28 27.17
N ARG A 485 0.62 5.55 27.88
CA ARG A 485 1.76 4.90 27.22
C ARG A 485 1.27 3.84 26.25
N LEU A 486 1.86 3.78 25.06
CA LEU A 486 1.63 2.67 24.15
C LEU A 486 2.14 1.38 24.82
N PRO A 487 1.38 0.26 24.75
CA PRO A 487 1.80 -1.00 25.34
C PRO A 487 3.15 -1.47 24.81
N GLN A 488 3.76 -2.38 25.55
CA GLN A 488 5.00 -3.01 25.11
C GLN A 488 4.79 -3.78 23.80
N PRO A 489 5.86 -4.06 23.02
CA PRO A 489 5.74 -4.63 21.69
C PRO A 489 4.92 -5.94 21.63
N TRP A 490 5.00 -6.79 22.66
CA TRP A 490 4.23 -8.04 22.77
C TRP A 490 2.76 -7.84 23.17
N GLU A 491 2.40 -6.72 23.81
CA GLU A 491 1.01 -6.42 24.19
C GLU A 491 0.28 -5.64 23.09
N MET A 492 1.01 -5.12 22.10
CA MET A 492 0.45 -4.37 20.99
C MET A 492 -0.52 -5.25 20.16
N PRO A 493 -1.77 -4.80 19.93
CA PRO A 493 -2.70 -5.51 19.06
C PRO A 493 -2.23 -5.51 17.61
N VAL A 494 -2.33 -6.66 16.93
CA VAL A 494 -1.92 -6.82 15.53
C VAL A 494 -2.64 -5.83 14.62
N LEU A 495 -3.95 -5.62 14.84
CA LEU A 495 -4.74 -4.69 14.03
C LEU A 495 -4.19 -3.27 14.05
N LEU A 496 -3.71 -2.75 15.18
CA LEU A 496 -3.19 -1.38 15.23
C LEU A 496 -2.00 -1.26 14.26
N ALA A 497 -1.09 -2.24 14.29
CA ALA A 497 0.05 -2.25 13.39
C ALA A 497 -0.38 -2.37 11.92
N THR A 498 -1.36 -3.23 11.62
CA THR A 498 -1.95 -3.34 10.28
C THR A 498 -2.57 -2.01 9.83
N ARG A 499 -3.31 -1.33 10.72
CA ARG A 499 -3.99 -0.06 10.44
C ARG A 499 -3.03 1.09 10.19
N MET A 500 -1.91 1.14 10.90
CA MET A 500 -0.82 2.09 10.68
C MET A 500 -0.13 1.84 9.34
N SER A 501 0.10 0.57 8.98
CA SER A 501 0.72 0.21 7.70
C SER A 501 -0.18 0.47 6.48
N LEU A 502 -1.50 0.49 6.68
CA LEU A 502 -2.54 0.65 5.64
C LEU A 502 -2.99 2.10 5.40
N ALA A 503 -2.47 3.08 6.13
CA ALA A 503 -2.97 4.47 6.10
C ALA A 503 -2.62 5.21 4.79
N LEU A 504 -3.22 4.79 3.66
CA LEU A 504 -2.97 5.30 2.33
C LEU A 504 -3.28 6.80 2.25
N PRO A 505 -2.28 7.67 1.96
CA PRO A 505 -2.45 9.11 1.95
C PRO A 505 -3.64 9.59 1.12
N GLY A 506 -4.46 10.45 1.71
CA GLY A 506 -5.60 11.06 1.04
C GLY A 506 -6.82 10.14 0.90
N LEU A 507 -6.70 8.81 1.08
CA LEU A 507 -7.84 7.88 1.04
C LEU A 507 -8.19 7.38 2.45
N ILE A 508 -7.24 6.77 3.15
CA ILE A 508 -7.43 6.21 4.50
C ILE A 508 -6.75 7.13 5.51
N CYS A 509 -7.43 7.47 6.60
CA CYS A 509 -6.90 8.41 7.60
C CYS A 509 -5.56 7.93 8.19
N ALA A 510 -4.63 8.87 8.35
CA ALA A 510 -3.37 8.68 9.08
C ALA A 510 -3.62 8.37 10.55
N VAL A 511 -2.70 7.63 11.18
CA VAL A 511 -2.78 7.23 12.58
C VAL A 511 -1.91 8.17 13.42
N PRO A 512 -2.49 8.97 14.32
CA PRO A 512 -1.73 9.83 15.22
C PRO A 512 -1.24 9.05 16.46
N LEU A 513 0.05 9.15 16.76
CA LEU A 513 0.62 8.82 18.07
C LEU A 513 1.34 10.04 18.63
N CYS A 514 1.60 10.06 19.93
CA CYS A 514 2.32 11.14 20.59
C CYS A 514 3.69 10.67 21.09
N ARG A 515 4.68 11.55 21.05
CA ARG A 515 5.98 11.36 21.71
C ARG A 515 6.51 12.74 22.09
N ASN A 516 6.98 12.90 23.32
CA ASN A 516 7.53 14.16 23.85
C ASN A 516 6.60 15.38 23.64
N GLY A 517 5.31 15.19 23.93
CA GLY A 517 4.29 16.24 23.77
C GLY A 517 4.01 16.65 22.32
N LYS A 518 4.51 15.92 21.33
CA LYS A 518 4.30 16.18 19.90
C LYS A 518 3.49 15.06 19.25
N VAL A 519 2.63 15.43 18.31
CA VAL A 519 1.85 14.46 17.51
C VAL A 519 2.66 14.04 16.29
N HIS A 520 2.81 12.73 16.12
CA HIS A 520 3.42 12.07 14.98
C HIS A 520 2.34 11.39 14.13
N TRP A 521 2.37 11.65 12.83
CA TRP A 521 1.41 11.13 11.86
C TRP A 521 1.98 9.94 11.10
N PHE A 522 1.50 8.76 11.46
CA PHE A 522 1.84 7.52 10.78
C PHE A 522 0.95 7.30 9.56
N SER A 523 1.61 6.92 8.47
CA SER A 523 1.02 6.70 7.16
C SER A 523 1.45 5.35 6.59
N ASP A 524 0.94 5.03 5.41
CA ASP A 524 1.19 3.79 4.70
C ASP A 524 2.68 3.44 4.61
N GLY A 525 3.03 2.19 4.92
CA GLY A 525 4.42 1.71 4.89
C GLY A 525 5.02 1.69 3.47
N GLY A 526 4.16 1.58 2.46
CA GLY A 526 4.50 1.58 1.05
C GLY A 526 5.05 2.90 0.53
N ILE A 527 5.02 3.97 1.34
CA ILE A 527 5.68 5.24 1.02
C ILE A 527 7.21 5.07 1.02
N THR A 528 7.75 4.23 1.90
CA THR A 528 9.21 4.06 2.06
C THR A 528 9.70 2.66 1.69
N SER A 529 8.90 1.61 1.91
CA SER A 529 9.16 0.26 1.40
C SER A 529 7.84 -0.41 1.07
N ASN A 530 7.59 -0.68 -0.20
CA ASN A 530 6.46 -1.49 -0.62
C ASN A 530 6.74 -2.98 -0.47
N PHE A 531 8.00 -3.41 -0.47
CA PHE A 531 8.36 -4.83 -0.45
C PHE A 531 9.52 -5.15 0.50
N PRO A 532 9.24 -5.32 1.82
CA PRO A 532 10.27 -5.47 2.84
C PRO A 532 10.86 -6.89 2.91
N ILE A 533 11.29 -7.46 1.77
CA ILE A 533 11.88 -8.81 1.70
C ILE A 533 13.14 -8.94 2.56
N HIS A 534 13.90 -7.84 2.69
CA HIS A 534 15.09 -7.75 3.51
C HIS A 534 14.86 -7.93 5.01
N PHE A 535 13.61 -7.92 5.51
CA PHE A 535 13.33 -8.14 6.93
C PHE A 535 13.71 -9.54 7.43
N PHE A 536 13.68 -10.54 6.55
CA PHE A 536 13.83 -11.94 6.94
C PHE A 536 15.01 -12.64 6.25
N ASP A 537 15.72 -11.95 5.35
CA ASP A 537 16.88 -12.54 4.70
C ASP A 537 18.09 -12.57 5.63
N THR A 538 18.69 -13.74 5.75
CA THR A 538 19.95 -13.95 6.49
C THR A 538 21.03 -14.48 5.58
N LEU A 539 22.29 -14.28 5.93
CA LEU A 539 23.44 -14.76 5.14
C LEU A 539 23.43 -16.29 4.98
N LEU A 540 23.07 -17.01 6.05
CA LEU A 540 22.92 -18.47 6.08
C LEU A 540 21.47 -18.82 6.41
N PRO A 541 20.57 -18.87 5.41
CA PRO A 541 19.15 -19.07 5.65
C PRO A 541 18.86 -20.54 5.99
N ARG A 542 17.95 -20.73 6.96
CA ARG A 542 17.41 -22.03 7.30
C ARG A 542 16.40 -22.51 6.25
N TRP A 543 15.62 -21.62 5.65
CA TRP A 543 14.56 -21.91 4.68
C TRP A 543 14.41 -20.76 3.67
N PRO A 544 13.64 -20.94 2.58
CA PRO A 544 13.40 -19.83 1.65
C PRO A 544 12.48 -18.76 2.25
N THR A 545 12.78 -17.51 1.91
CA THR A 545 11.89 -16.37 2.15
C THR A 545 11.16 -16.05 0.84
N PHE A 546 9.88 -16.38 0.73
CA PHE A 546 9.10 -16.17 -0.48
C PHE A 546 8.61 -14.72 -0.62
N GLY A 547 8.47 -14.31 -1.86
CA GLY A 547 8.00 -12.98 -2.24
C GLY A 547 6.80 -13.03 -3.17
N LEU A 548 5.75 -12.29 -2.87
CA LEU A 548 4.62 -12.09 -3.79
C LEU A 548 4.60 -10.64 -4.27
N ASN A 549 4.89 -10.45 -5.56
CA ASN A 549 4.98 -9.15 -6.21
C ASN A 549 3.84 -8.95 -7.22
N LEU A 550 3.34 -7.73 -7.35
CA LEU A 550 2.33 -7.36 -8.34
C LEU A 550 2.98 -6.52 -9.43
N GLN A 551 2.72 -6.87 -10.70
CA GLN A 551 3.24 -6.13 -11.85
C GLN A 551 2.19 -6.03 -12.97
N PRO A 552 2.21 -4.98 -13.79
CA PRO A 552 1.43 -4.96 -15.03
C PRO A 552 1.96 -6.02 -16.02
N TYR A 553 1.13 -6.40 -17.00
CA TYR A 553 1.63 -7.20 -18.13
C TYR A 553 2.65 -6.40 -18.95
N PRO A 554 3.78 -7.00 -19.37
CA PRO A 554 4.74 -6.32 -20.21
C PRO A 554 4.11 -5.97 -21.58
N PRO A 555 4.48 -4.83 -22.19
CA PRO A 555 4.02 -4.46 -23.52
C PRO A 555 4.49 -5.48 -24.57
N ASP A 556 5.78 -5.85 -24.49
CA ASP A 556 6.45 -6.79 -25.39
C ASP A 556 6.97 -7.99 -24.58
N GLY A 557 6.12 -9.00 -24.40
CA GLY A 557 6.51 -10.20 -23.65
C GLY A 557 5.41 -11.27 -23.57
N PRO A 558 5.75 -12.46 -23.05
CA PRO A 558 4.78 -13.53 -22.88
C PRO A 558 3.71 -13.10 -21.86
N ARG A 559 2.43 -13.24 -22.24
CA ARG A 559 1.27 -12.93 -21.38
C ARG A 559 0.99 -14.05 -20.39
N LEU A 560 1.96 -14.30 -19.50
CA LEU A 560 1.82 -15.22 -18.39
C LEU A 560 1.18 -14.50 -17.20
N ASP A 561 0.14 -15.09 -16.61
CA ASP A 561 -0.55 -14.53 -15.45
C ASP A 561 0.34 -14.51 -14.19
N VAL A 562 1.25 -15.48 -14.09
CA VAL A 562 2.26 -15.57 -13.04
C VAL A 562 3.62 -15.78 -13.71
N LEU A 563 4.59 -14.96 -13.34
CA LEU A 563 5.97 -15.09 -13.75
C LEU A 563 6.86 -15.35 -12.54
N LEU A 564 7.51 -16.51 -12.52
CA LEU A 564 8.50 -16.89 -11.52
C LEU A 564 9.87 -17.08 -12.20
N PRO A 565 10.74 -16.04 -12.22
CA PRO A 565 12.05 -16.09 -12.89
C PRO A 565 12.93 -17.24 -12.39
N LYS A 566 13.86 -17.73 -13.23
CA LYS A 566 14.83 -18.75 -12.80
C LYS A 566 15.74 -18.21 -11.68
N GLN A 567 16.12 -19.10 -10.77
CA GLN A 567 16.97 -18.77 -9.62
C GLN A 567 18.35 -18.26 -10.07
N ASP A 568 18.95 -18.87 -11.10
CA ASP A 568 20.38 -18.73 -11.42
C ASP A 568 20.71 -17.93 -12.68
N ALA A 569 19.74 -17.30 -13.34
CA ALA A 569 20.03 -16.51 -14.54
C ALA A 569 21.10 -15.41 -14.23
N THR A 570 22.35 -15.60 -14.63
CA THR A 570 23.41 -14.62 -14.37
C THR A 570 23.10 -13.19 -14.87
N PRO A 571 22.29 -12.96 -15.93
CA PRO A 571 21.89 -11.61 -16.33
C PRO A 571 20.97 -10.96 -15.29
N SER A 572 21.29 -9.72 -14.91
CA SER A 572 20.37 -8.82 -14.23
C SER A 572 19.17 -8.53 -15.13
N ALA A 573 17.96 -8.80 -14.63
CA ALA A 573 16.74 -8.33 -15.28
C ALA A 573 16.51 -6.90 -14.82
N HIS A 574 17.14 -5.92 -15.50
CA HIS A 574 16.88 -4.52 -15.21
C HIS A 574 15.47 -4.17 -15.68
N PRO A 575 14.57 -3.75 -14.77
CA PRO A 575 13.27 -3.27 -15.18
C PRO A 575 13.46 -2.01 -16.01
N TRP A 576 12.80 -1.97 -17.16
CA TRP A 576 12.78 -0.83 -18.06
C TRP A 576 11.32 -0.50 -18.35
N ASP A 577 10.95 0.75 -18.14
CA ASP A 577 9.65 1.31 -18.49
C ASP A 577 9.88 2.62 -19.24
N ASP A 578 9.02 2.90 -20.22
CA ASP A 578 9.07 4.14 -21.00
C ASP A 578 8.67 5.34 -20.12
N VAL A 579 9.48 6.40 -20.17
CA VAL A 579 9.16 7.66 -19.50
C VAL A 579 8.22 8.42 -20.43
N GLY A 580 6.92 8.25 -20.19
CA GLY A 580 5.87 8.79 -21.07
C GLY A 580 6.14 10.22 -21.54
N GLY A 581 5.84 10.52 -22.82
CA GLY A 581 6.37 11.69 -23.54
C GLY A 581 5.97 13.10 -23.06
N GLY A 582 5.37 13.27 -21.88
CA GLY A 582 5.02 14.56 -21.29
C GLY A 582 5.59 14.77 -19.90
N MET A 583 5.61 16.02 -19.43
CA MET A 583 6.15 16.39 -18.10
C MET A 583 5.51 15.61 -16.93
N GLY A 584 4.21 15.30 -17.03
CA GLY A 584 3.54 14.47 -16.02
C GLY A 584 4.07 13.04 -15.97
N GLY A 585 4.43 12.46 -17.12
CA GLY A 585 5.08 11.14 -17.20
C GLY A 585 6.47 11.17 -16.54
N PHE A 586 7.25 12.22 -16.81
CA PHE A 586 8.55 12.43 -16.18
C PHE A 586 8.47 12.59 -14.65
N VAL A 587 7.57 13.45 -14.15
CA VAL A 587 7.36 13.62 -12.69
C VAL A 587 6.86 12.32 -12.06
N GLY A 588 5.98 11.59 -12.73
CA GLY A 588 5.55 10.26 -12.29
C GLY A 588 6.71 9.27 -12.19
N ALA A 589 7.61 9.25 -13.18
CA ALA A 589 8.81 8.41 -13.18
C ALA A 589 9.79 8.79 -12.04
N ILE A 590 9.95 10.09 -11.76
CA ILE A 590 10.73 10.58 -10.61
C ILE A 590 10.14 10.06 -9.30
N LEU A 591 8.82 10.25 -9.09
CA LEU A 591 8.15 9.80 -7.86
C LEU A 591 8.20 8.28 -7.70
N ASN A 592 7.94 7.52 -8.78
CA ASN A 592 8.04 6.06 -8.74
C ASN A 592 9.45 5.58 -8.42
N THR A 593 10.48 6.25 -8.97
CA THR A 593 11.87 5.97 -8.61
C THR A 593 12.12 6.27 -7.14
N PHE A 594 11.75 7.44 -6.62
CA PHE A 594 11.92 7.78 -5.21
C PHE A 594 11.25 6.77 -4.26
N LEU A 595 10.04 6.32 -4.59
CA LEU A 595 9.26 5.41 -3.74
C LEU A 595 9.64 3.93 -3.91
N GLY A 596 10.18 3.54 -5.06
CA GLY A 596 10.29 2.13 -5.46
C GLY A 596 11.70 1.64 -5.80
N TRP A 597 12.71 2.51 -5.89
CA TRP A 597 14.04 2.13 -6.38
C TRP A 597 14.67 1.03 -5.51
N ARG A 598 14.62 1.15 -4.18
CA ARG A 598 15.22 0.19 -3.25
C ARG A 598 14.64 -1.21 -3.45
N ASP A 599 13.31 -1.32 -3.43
CA ASP A 599 12.61 -2.60 -3.57
C ASP A 599 12.87 -3.23 -4.95
N THR A 600 12.92 -2.38 -6.00
CA THR A 600 13.19 -2.80 -7.38
C THR A 600 14.61 -3.36 -7.52
N MET A 601 15.59 -2.68 -6.93
CA MET A 601 16.99 -3.11 -6.93
C MET A 601 17.19 -4.39 -6.11
N GLN A 602 16.58 -4.50 -4.93
CA GLN A 602 16.65 -5.71 -4.09
C GLN A 602 16.01 -6.92 -4.77
N ALA A 603 14.85 -6.76 -5.40
CA ALA A 603 14.17 -7.85 -6.10
C ALA A 603 14.95 -8.37 -7.31
N ALA A 604 15.83 -7.56 -7.90
CA ALA A 604 16.66 -7.92 -9.05
C ALA A 604 17.92 -8.74 -8.66
N LEU A 605 18.27 -8.82 -7.38
CA LEU A 605 19.47 -9.51 -6.91
C LEU A 605 19.45 -11.03 -7.20
N PRO A 606 20.61 -11.64 -7.51
CA PRO A 606 20.75 -13.10 -7.54
C PRO A 606 20.33 -13.73 -6.22
N GLY A 607 19.54 -14.81 -6.27
CA GLY A 607 18.96 -15.45 -5.09
C GLY A 607 17.73 -14.73 -4.49
N PHE A 608 17.36 -13.54 -4.98
CA PHE A 608 16.11 -12.85 -4.61
C PHE A 608 15.01 -13.09 -5.64
N ARG A 609 15.28 -12.84 -6.93
CA ARG A 609 14.25 -12.97 -7.98
C ARG A 609 13.62 -14.37 -8.09
N GLY A 610 14.38 -15.43 -7.80
CA GLY A 610 13.97 -16.83 -8.03
C GLY A 610 12.89 -17.32 -7.06
N ARG A 611 12.72 -16.58 -5.96
CA ARG A 611 11.75 -16.82 -4.88
C ARG A 611 10.65 -15.75 -4.84
N ILE A 612 10.61 -14.86 -5.85
CA ILE A 612 9.60 -13.81 -5.99
C ILE A 612 8.67 -14.16 -7.15
N ALA A 613 7.43 -14.55 -6.84
CA ALA A 613 6.40 -14.74 -7.85
C ALA A 613 5.79 -13.38 -8.22
N ASN A 614 5.85 -13.04 -9.52
CA ASN A 614 5.26 -11.82 -10.05
C ASN A 614 3.88 -12.13 -10.64
N VAL A 615 2.83 -11.70 -9.95
CA VAL A 615 1.43 -11.85 -10.39
C VAL A 615 1.06 -10.68 -11.28
N ARG A 616 0.56 -10.96 -12.49
CA ARG A 616 0.23 -9.96 -13.50
C ARG A 616 -1.21 -9.45 -13.37
N GLN A 617 -1.38 -8.15 -13.53
CA GLN A 617 -2.67 -7.45 -13.47
C GLN A 617 -2.99 -6.73 -14.79
N LYS A 618 -4.23 -6.84 -15.26
CA LYS A 618 -4.73 -6.10 -16.43
C LYS A 618 -5.13 -4.66 -16.05
N PRO A 619 -5.25 -3.74 -17.02
CA PRO A 619 -5.86 -2.44 -16.79
C PRO A 619 -7.28 -2.59 -16.21
N GLY A 620 -7.57 -1.94 -15.08
CA GLY A 620 -8.85 -2.03 -14.38
C GLY A 620 -8.97 -3.20 -13.39
N GLU A 621 -8.07 -4.19 -13.46
CA GLU A 621 -7.87 -5.20 -12.41
C GLU A 621 -7.01 -4.59 -11.32
N GLY A 622 -7.70 -3.85 -10.45
CA GLY A 622 -7.12 -3.30 -9.26
C GLY A 622 -6.49 -1.92 -9.35
N GLY A 623 -5.36 -1.69 -8.67
CA GLY A 623 -4.96 -0.32 -8.34
C GLY A 623 -6.02 0.32 -7.42
N THR A 624 -6.32 1.61 -7.59
CA THR A 624 -7.31 2.30 -6.74
C THR A 624 -8.75 1.83 -7.01
N ASN A 625 -8.99 0.92 -7.94
CA ASN A 625 -10.33 0.44 -8.27
C ASN A 625 -10.89 -0.52 -7.21
N LEU A 626 -11.82 -0.01 -6.39
CA LEU A 626 -12.55 -0.81 -5.40
C LEU A 626 -13.75 -1.58 -5.97
N PHE A 627 -14.20 -1.24 -7.19
CA PHE A 627 -15.37 -1.83 -7.85
C PHE A 627 -14.94 -2.94 -8.82
N MET A 628 -14.51 -4.06 -8.27
CA MET A 628 -14.21 -5.28 -9.04
C MET A 628 -15.38 -6.27 -8.98
N THR A 629 -15.73 -6.87 -10.11
CA THR A 629 -16.80 -7.88 -10.15
C THR A 629 -16.40 -9.13 -9.36
N PRO A 630 -17.37 -9.90 -8.83
CA PRO A 630 -17.10 -11.20 -8.20
C PRO A 630 -16.18 -12.11 -9.02
N ASP A 631 -16.44 -12.24 -10.33
CA ASP A 631 -15.58 -13.01 -11.25
C ASP A 631 -14.14 -12.49 -11.34
N THR A 632 -13.95 -11.16 -11.28
CA THR A 632 -12.63 -10.55 -11.37
C THR A 632 -11.84 -10.82 -10.09
N ILE A 633 -12.50 -10.71 -8.94
CA ILE A 633 -11.92 -11.10 -7.64
C ILE A 633 -11.55 -12.59 -7.67
N ALA A 634 -12.45 -13.46 -8.13
CA ALA A 634 -12.21 -14.89 -8.23
C ALA A 634 -11.03 -15.24 -9.15
N ARG A 635 -10.94 -14.62 -10.33
CA ARG A 635 -9.79 -14.80 -11.24
C ARG A 635 -8.47 -14.33 -10.64
N LEU A 636 -8.46 -13.17 -9.98
CA LEU A 636 -7.26 -12.66 -9.30
C LEU A 636 -6.82 -13.59 -8.16
N ALA A 637 -7.77 -14.12 -7.40
CA ALA A 637 -7.50 -15.09 -6.35
C ALA A 637 -6.92 -16.40 -6.92
N LEU A 638 -7.45 -16.91 -8.03
CA LEU A 638 -6.90 -18.08 -8.73
C LEU A 638 -5.47 -17.85 -9.23
N ARG A 639 -5.14 -16.65 -9.73
CA ARG A 639 -3.75 -16.30 -10.07
C ARG A 639 -2.84 -16.28 -8.84
N GLY A 640 -3.37 -15.85 -7.69
CA GLY A 640 -2.67 -15.95 -6.41
C GLY A 640 -2.38 -17.41 -6.02
N HIS A 641 -3.39 -18.27 -6.07
CA HIS A 641 -3.24 -19.71 -5.82
C HIS A 641 -2.16 -20.34 -6.72
N GLU A 642 -2.19 -20.01 -8.01
CA GLU A 642 -1.18 -20.45 -8.98
C GLU A 642 0.23 -19.99 -8.59
N ALA A 643 0.38 -18.74 -8.14
CA ALA A 643 1.67 -18.21 -7.69
C ALA A 643 2.21 -18.95 -6.47
N GLY A 644 1.37 -19.24 -5.48
CA GLY A 644 1.75 -20.05 -4.32
C GLY A 644 2.10 -21.49 -4.70
N THR A 645 1.33 -22.07 -5.63
CA THR A 645 1.56 -23.44 -6.14
C THR A 645 2.90 -23.55 -6.87
N GLN A 646 3.21 -22.63 -7.78
CA GLN A 646 4.49 -22.62 -8.50
C GLN A 646 5.70 -22.45 -7.57
N LEU A 647 5.59 -21.57 -6.56
CA LEU A 647 6.64 -21.42 -5.55
C LEU A 647 6.85 -22.69 -4.75
N ARG A 648 5.76 -23.30 -4.25
CA ARG A 648 5.81 -24.57 -3.52
C ARG A 648 6.47 -25.65 -4.37
N GLU A 649 5.93 -25.92 -5.56
CA GLU A 649 6.41 -27.00 -6.43
C GLU A 649 7.88 -26.82 -6.78
N ARG A 650 8.32 -25.60 -7.10
CA ARG A 650 9.73 -25.33 -7.40
C ARG A 650 10.64 -25.70 -6.22
N PHE A 651 10.29 -25.27 -5.01
CA PHE A 651 11.16 -25.40 -3.84
C PHE A 651 11.08 -26.78 -3.17
N THR A 652 10.11 -27.62 -3.55
CA THR A 652 9.93 -28.98 -3.00
C THR A 652 10.26 -30.10 -3.99
N SER A 653 10.27 -29.82 -5.30
CA SER A 653 10.55 -30.84 -6.31
C SER A 653 12.04 -31.22 -6.30
N ILE A 654 12.30 -32.52 -6.29
CA ILE A 654 13.65 -33.09 -6.33
C ILE A 654 14.09 -33.20 -7.80
N GLY A 655 15.35 -32.82 -8.10
CA GLY A 655 15.92 -32.93 -9.45
C GLY A 655 15.30 -31.97 -10.49
N ALA A 656 14.46 -31.03 -10.07
CA ALA A 656 13.81 -30.08 -10.96
C ALA A 656 14.76 -28.94 -11.39
N ASP A 657 14.48 -28.33 -12.56
CA ASP A 657 15.20 -27.13 -13.05
C ASP A 657 16.74 -27.30 -13.16
N GLY A 658 17.21 -28.53 -13.40
CA GLY A 658 18.63 -28.85 -13.55
C GLY A 658 19.37 -29.04 -12.23
N GLU A 659 18.65 -29.30 -11.14
CA GLU A 659 19.20 -29.76 -9.86
C GLU A 659 19.52 -31.26 -9.91
N ALA A 660 20.44 -31.74 -9.06
CA ALA A 660 20.73 -33.17 -8.99
C ALA A 660 19.57 -33.96 -8.32
N ASP A 661 19.47 -35.27 -8.60
CA ASP A 661 18.36 -36.15 -8.21
C ASP A 661 18.15 -36.33 -6.69
N THR A 662 18.98 -35.70 -5.85
CA THR A 662 18.87 -35.74 -4.38
C THR A 662 18.61 -34.38 -3.75
N PHE A 663 18.69 -33.30 -4.52
CA PHE A 663 18.61 -31.93 -4.00
C PHE A 663 17.36 -31.21 -4.50
N THR A 664 16.95 -30.23 -3.73
CA THR A 664 15.83 -29.33 -4.05
C THR A 664 16.33 -27.92 -4.35
N GLN A 665 15.47 -27.09 -4.91
CA GLN A 665 15.77 -25.66 -5.08
C GLN A 665 15.95 -24.91 -3.75
N THR A 666 15.42 -25.46 -2.65
CA THR A 666 15.73 -24.97 -1.29
C THR A 666 17.21 -25.17 -0.97
N ASP A 667 17.78 -26.33 -1.28
CA ASP A 667 19.19 -26.62 -1.04
C ASP A 667 20.08 -25.77 -1.95
N ARG A 668 19.68 -25.59 -3.21
CA ARG A 668 20.34 -24.67 -4.14
C ARG A 668 20.36 -23.24 -3.61
N TYR A 669 19.24 -22.78 -3.02
CA TYR A 669 19.16 -21.46 -2.41
C TYR A 669 20.13 -21.32 -1.24
N ARG A 670 20.13 -22.28 -0.31
CA ARG A 670 21.08 -22.33 0.82
C ARG A 670 22.53 -22.35 0.32
N TRP A 671 22.83 -23.14 -0.72
CA TRP A 671 24.16 -23.24 -1.32
C TRP A 671 24.64 -21.92 -1.94
N ILE A 672 23.79 -21.23 -2.72
CA ILE A 672 24.10 -19.90 -3.28
C ILE A 672 24.38 -18.91 -2.15
N ARG A 673 23.55 -18.89 -1.10
CA ARG A 673 23.69 -17.97 0.04
C ARG A 673 24.95 -18.25 0.85
N MET A 674 25.26 -19.51 1.11
CA MET A 674 26.53 -19.93 1.72
C MET A 674 27.74 -19.44 0.93
N ARG A 675 27.74 -19.62 -0.40
CA ARG A 675 28.83 -19.18 -1.28
C ARG A 675 29.04 -17.66 -1.24
N ILE A 676 27.94 -16.90 -1.25
CA ILE A 676 28.01 -15.45 -1.12
C ILE A 676 28.52 -15.06 0.27
N ALA A 677 28.01 -15.68 1.34
CA ALA A 677 28.47 -15.42 2.70
C ALA A 677 29.98 -15.66 2.83
N MET A 678 30.49 -16.81 2.37
CA MET A 678 31.93 -17.13 2.42
C MET A 678 32.79 -16.10 1.69
N ARG A 679 32.29 -15.52 0.58
CA ARG A 679 32.96 -14.42 -0.11
C ARG A 679 33.02 -13.15 0.76
N GLU A 680 31.91 -12.76 1.36
CA GLU A 680 31.84 -11.57 2.24
C GLU A 680 32.72 -11.74 3.48
N TYR A 681 32.74 -12.93 4.09
CA TYR A 681 33.64 -13.26 5.19
C TYR A 681 35.12 -13.18 4.75
N GLY A 682 35.46 -13.64 3.55
CA GLY A 682 36.82 -13.48 3.01
C GLY A 682 37.21 -12.01 2.80
N GLN A 683 36.27 -11.16 2.38
CA GLN A 683 36.53 -9.72 2.28
C GLN A 683 36.72 -9.07 3.66
N LEU A 684 35.88 -9.41 4.64
CA LEU A 684 36.01 -8.93 6.01
C LEU A 684 37.33 -9.37 6.63
N ALA A 685 37.72 -10.63 6.47
CA ALA A 685 38.98 -11.19 6.96
C ALA A 685 40.18 -10.42 6.39
N ARG A 686 40.23 -10.18 5.08
CA ARG A 686 41.29 -9.38 4.45
C ARG A 686 41.31 -7.93 4.90
N GLN A 687 40.15 -7.32 5.13
CA GLN A 687 40.06 -5.97 5.69
C GLN A 687 40.55 -5.93 7.14
N ALA A 688 40.21 -6.94 7.94
CA ALA A 688 40.64 -7.08 9.32
C ALA A 688 42.16 -7.25 9.40
N ASP A 689 42.75 -8.09 8.56
CA ASP A 689 44.20 -8.28 8.44
C ASP A 689 44.91 -6.96 8.06
N ALA A 690 44.52 -6.35 6.94
CA ALA A 690 45.16 -5.14 6.43
C ALA A 690 45.00 -3.92 7.36
N ARG A 691 43.90 -3.85 8.14
CA ARG A 691 43.60 -2.73 9.03
C ARG A 691 43.82 -3.06 10.50
N ALA A 692 44.31 -4.25 10.83
CA ALA A 692 44.57 -4.70 12.20
C ALA A 692 45.38 -3.69 13.02
N PRO A 693 46.45 -3.05 12.51
CA PRO A 693 47.22 -2.08 13.29
C PRO A 693 46.39 -0.89 13.78
N LEU A 694 45.37 -0.45 13.01
CA LEU A 694 44.50 0.67 13.39
C LEU A 694 43.57 0.27 14.54
N TYR A 695 42.88 -0.86 14.38
CA TYR A 695 41.83 -1.26 15.31
C TYR A 695 42.36 -1.92 16.58
N ARG A 696 43.52 -2.59 16.53
CA ARG A 696 44.19 -3.10 17.75
C ARG A 696 44.66 -1.96 18.65
N HIS A 697 45.29 -0.95 18.06
CA HIS A 697 45.69 0.24 18.81
C HIS A 697 44.48 0.90 19.48
N LEU A 698 43.34 0.99 18.79
CA LEU A 698 42.09 1.48 19.38
C LEU A 698 41.58 0.57 20.51
N ALA A 699 41.48 -0.75 20.31
CA ALA A 699 41.02 -1.67 21.34
C ALA A 699 41.88 -1.59 22.63
N GLU A 700 43.19 -1.45 22.49
CA GLU A 700 44.12 -1.38 23.63
C GLU A 700 44.13 -0.03 24.33
N ASN A 701 43.98 1.08 23.58
CA ASN A 701 44.31 2.41 24.09
C ASN A 701 43.13 3.38 24.12
N TYR A 702 42.02 3.08 23.43
CA TYR A 702 40.86 3.96 23.40
C TYR A 702 40.22 4.02 24.79
N GLN A 703 40.13 5.23 25.32
CA GLN A 703 39.42 5.51 26.55
C GLN A 703 37.96 5.79 26.17
N VAL A 704 37.10 4.82 26.44
CA VAL A 704 35.66 4.91 26.25
C VAL A 704 35.14 6.05 27.13
N PRO A 705 34.56 7.10 26.53
CA PRO A 705 34.06 8.24 27.27
C PRO A 705 32.75 7.86 28.01
N GLU A 706 32.42 8.61 29.06
CA GLU A 706 31.26 8.33 29.93
C GLU A 706 29.95 8.28 29.15
N GLU A 707 29.83 9.07 28.08
CA GLU A 707 28.67 9.13 27.21
C GLU A 707 28.37 7.81 26.47
N LEU A 708 29.33 6.88 26.41
CA LEU A 708 29.17 5.55 25.81
C LEU A 708 29.06 4.43 26.85
N SER A 709 29.01 4.76 28.15
CA SER A 709 28.96 3.78 29.23
C SER A 709 27.77 2.81 29.12
N ASP A 710 26.61 3.31 28.69
CA ASP A 710 25.38 2.53 28.51
C ASP A 710 25.47 1.46 27.40
N TRP A 711 26.49 1.51 26.53
CA TRP A 711 26.72 0.46 25.53
C TRP A 711 27.19 -0.85 26.16
N PHE A 712 27.71 -0.80 27.39
CA PHE A 712 28.25 -1.93 28.10
C PHE A 712 27.33 -2.31 29.26
N ARG A 713 26.55 -3.38 29.08
CA ARG A 713 25.53 -3.86 30.04
C ARG A 713 26.06 -4.16 31.46
N SER A 714 27.37 -4.26 31.65
CA SER A 714 27.98 -4.84 32.85
C SER A 714 29.33 -4.25 33.24
N ALA A 715 29.65 -3.00 32.88
CA ALA A 715 30.92 -2.38 33.29
C ALA A 715 30.72 -1.45 34.51
N PRO A 716 30.92 -1.92 35.76
CA PRO A 716 31.02 -1.04 36.91
C PRO A 716 32.41 -0.37 36.91
N GLY A 717 32.47 0.93 36.70
CA GLY A 717 33.73 1.67 36.72
C GLY A 717 33.54 3.20 36.72
N ALA A 718 34.60 3.91 37.11
CA ALA A 718 34.71 5.34 36.86
C ALA A 718 35.10 5.54 35.39
N TRP A 719 34.25 6.23 34.64
CA TRP A 719 34.53 6.60 33.25
C TRP A 719 35.35 7.90 33.20
N PRO A 720 36.15 8.13 32.15
CA PRO A 720 36.41 7.24 31.01
C PRO A 720 37.24 6.01 31.41
N ALA A 721 37.01 4.89 30.73
CA ALA A 721 37.67 3.62 31.00
C ALA A 721 38.12 2.93 29.69
N GLY A 722 39.07 2.00 29.78
CA GLY A 722 39.41 1.15 28.62
C GLY A 722 38.23 0.26 28.21
N ASP A 723 38.23 -0.19 26.96
CA ASP A 723 37.20 -1.12 26.46
C ASP A 723 37.25 -2.44 27.25
N PRO A 724 36.18 -2.85 27.93
CA PRO A 724 36.16 -4.07 28.75
C PRO A 724 36.31 -5.35 27.92
N HIS A 725 36.11 -5.29 26.60
CA HIS A 725 36.20 -6.42 25.68
C HIS A 725 37.42 -6.33 24.75
N ALA A 726 38.41 -5.49 25.08
CA ALA A 726 39.60 -5.27 24.26
C ALA A 726 40.31 -6.58 23.88
N ALA A 727 40.48 -7.50 24.83
CA ALA A 727 41.16 -8.77 24.60
C ALA A 727 40.39 -9.67 23.62
N GLU A 728 39.06 -9.78 23.76
CA GLU A 728 38.22 -10.52 22.85
C GLU A 728 38.23 -9.90 21.44
N ILE A 729 38.16 -8.58 21.34
CA ILE A 729 38.21 -7.86 20.05
C ILE A 729 39.54 -8.16 19.35
N ILE A 730 40.68 -8.03 20.04
CA ILE A 730 42.01 -8.33 19.48
C ILE A 730 42.07 -9.78 19.02
N GLY A 731 41.60 -10.72 19.85
CA GLY A 731 41.56 -12.15 19.49
C GLY A 731 40.72 -12.45 18.25
N VAL A 732 39.59 -11.76 18.07
CA VAL A 732 38.78 -11.85 16.84
C VAL A 732 39.54 -11.32 15.62
N PHE A 733 40.28 -10.21 15.76
CA PHE A 733 41.11 -9.67 14.67
C PHE A 733 42.26 -10.61 14.31
N ASP A 734 42.90 -11.26 15.28
CA ASP A 734 43.92 -12.28 15.04
C ASP A 734 43.33 -13.46 14.27
N GLY A 735 42.20 -14.01 14.74
CA GLY A 735 41.54 -15.13 14.05
C GLY A 735 41.08 -14.78 12.63
N LEU A 736 40.58 -13.56 12.40
CA LEU A 736 40.25 -13.08 11.06
C LEU A 736 41.48 -12.93 10.17
N GLY A 737 42.61 -12.43 10.70
CA GLY A 737 43.88 -12.32 9.97
C GLY A 737 44.46 -13.68 9.59
N ASP A 738 44.42 -14.64 10.51
CA ASP A 738 44.82 -16.02 10.26
C ASP A 738 43.97 -16.65 9.15
N MET A 739 42.65 -16.46 9.19
CA MET A 739 41.78 -16.92 8.10
C MET A 739 42.10 -16.25 6.77
N ALA A 740 42.40 -14.94 6.77
CA ALA A 740 42.73 -14.18 5.56
C ALA A 740 44.01 -14.68 4.87
N THR A 741 44.98 -15.18 5.64
CA THR A 741 46.27 -15.66 5.13
C THR A 741 46.29 -17.17 4.89
N THR A 742 45.35 -17.92 5.48
CA THR A 742 45.23 -19.36 5.34
C THR A 742 44.05 -19.73 4.42
N THR A 743 42.88 -19.94 5.02
CA THR A 743 41.72 -20.62 4.41
C THR A 743 40.94 -19.71 3.45
N LEU A 744 41.06 -18.39 3.58
CA LEU A 744 40.39 -17.36 2.77
C LEU A 744 41.39 -16.48 1.97
N SER A 745 42.61 -16.96 1.79
CA SER A 745 43.70 -16.28 1.06
C SER A 745 43.38 -16.13 -0.42
N GLU A 746 42.74 -17.13 -1.02
CA GLU A 746 42.28 -17.11 -2.40
C GLU A 746 40.76 -16.85 -2.48
N ASN A 747 40.33 -16.24 -3.59
CA ASN A 747 38.89 -16.12 -3.86
C ASN A 747 38.35 -17.48 -4.32
N PHE A 748 37.15 -17.83 -3.86
CA PHE A 748 36.49 -19.04 -4.34
C PHE A 748 36.07 -18.89 -5.81
N ASP A 749 36.61 -19.73 -6.70
CA ASP A 749 36.22 -19.75 -8.12
C ASP A 749 34.72 -20.00 -8.31
N GLY A 750 34.07 -19.28 -9.23
CA GLY A 750 32.66 -19.47 -9.59
C GLY A 750 31.64 -18.78 -8.67
N THR A 751 32.03 -17.79 -7.86
CA THR A 751 31.05 -16.93 -7.17
C THR A 751 30.34 -16.02 -8.17
N SER A 752 29.00 -15.91 -8.09
CA SER A 752 28.24 -15.00 -8.95
C SER A 752 28.76 -13.56 -8.81
N PRO A 753 28.92 -12.82 -9.92
CA PRO A 753 29.22 -11.40 -9.85
C PRO A 753 28.07 -10.71 -9.12
N ILE A 754 28.36 -10.17 -7.94
CA ILE A 754 27.43 -9.28 -7.26
C ILE A 754 27.80 -7.89 -7.75
N ASP A 755 26.82 -7.19 -8.32
CA ASP A 755 26.98 -5.79 -8.69
C ASP A 755 27.54 -5.03 -7.47
N PRO A 756 28.68 -4.33 -7.58
CA PRO A 756 29.28 -3.61 -6.46
C PRO A 756 28.34 -2.56 -5.85
N VAL A 757 27.30 -2.12 -6.59
CA VAL A 757 26.22 -1.22 -6.12
C VAL A 757 25.18 -1.97 -5.28
N LEU A 758 25.06 -3.29 -5.40
CA LEU A 758 24.04 -4.11 -4.74
C LEU A 758 24.69 -5.12 -3.79
N ARG A 759 25.37 -4.61 -2.75
CA ARG A 759 25.93 -5.45 -1.68
C ARG A 759 24.82 -5.95 -0.74
N LEU A 760 25.07 -7.08 -0.06
CA LEU A 760 24.15 -7.65 0.93
C LEU A 760 24.02 -6.78 2.18
N THR A 761 25.09 -6.09 2.54
CA THR A 761 25.04 -4.88 3.34
C THR A 761 24.73 -3.72 2.39
N ALA A 762 23.63 -3.01 2.59
CA ALA A 762 23.31 -1.87 1.74
C ALA A 762 24.52 -0.91 1.71
N PRO A 763 24.97 -0.44 0.54
CA PRO A 763 25.70 0.82 0.52
C PRO A 763 24.73 1.89 1.04
N GLU A 764 25.27 2.81 1.83
CA GLU A 764 24.57 3.96 2.44
C GLU A 764 23.58 4.66 1.50
#